data_AF-A0A7K3LAJ3-F1
#
_entry.id   AF-A0A7K3LAJ3-F1
#
_cell.length_a   1.000
_cell.length_b   1.000
_cell.length_c   1.000
_cell.angle_alpha   90.00
_cell.angle_beta   90.00
_cell.angle_gamma   90.00
#
_symmetry.space_group_name_H-M   'P 1'
#
loop_
_entity.id
_entity.type
_entity.pdbx_description
1 polymer ?
#
loop_
_entity_poly.entity_id
_entity_poly.type
_entity_poly.pdbx_seq_one_letter_code
_entity_poly.pdbx_strand_id
1 'polypeptide(L)'
;MSRRHNTSRADNPAARYRSLIGTTSAVGAFLAFGMAPLAAAPAAHADVDFDLGDILGDLVSSWSSTDVGDTAATWDLDALFGGAGSAAGDPFSWTGIMDQWFYEPLHNMTQLWITSPLGMSIDGMINDWSGLYLIGNGVDGTADSPDGGDGGLWFGDGGDGWSSDQDGVAGGDGGSALGFLGNGGDGGTGGAGAAGGDGGAGGWWMGNGGNGGAGGAATAEGGAGGDGGDGGAAAAWFFGNGGAGGAGGAGANGAAGTLANGGTGIGQSGGAGGNGGAGGRSGYIFGDGGKGGAGGAAGNGGDGVTGAANDGMLGGTGGHGGNGGEGGARGSNYYAGAFYGSAGATGDGADGGNGGAGGEAGQDVDGNYLGQGGYGGQGGDAGNGTHGGNGGTGGDGGDGNGISKTDPTSPYGTGGRGGDGGRGGDSLGDNTGGNGGDGGKGGLGTVGFGGQGGTGGWGGGSDTGTGGVGGNGGLGGNGATDDPSVATTGGQGGYGGSGGNSNSGTSGAGGNGAAGGDGTLRGGNGGGGGTGGYSQTADGGAGGNGGAAGKGLGYDDGTTIWSIGGNGGSGGSGGSSGSAGTAGNGGTAADGADGLTGANVVSIGGQGGAGGQGGTSSGGVSGNGSNGGAGGNGTASGGDGGAGGWGGDGYSGLSAGSSGGNGGDGGTGGDSGGVTTPVGAPTGFDSSHAGNGGAGGMGGHSYGGQTGGNGGTGGTGGNATGAVDGGTGGVGGAGGGGAAAGNGGTGGAGGSAADGNGGDGGAGGVGGTADKGADGTSGIPVLPGGANGPGGNGTNGNSGGTGGNGGVGGASTNGTGGNGGAGGAGGGGGAGGNGGPGGTNPDTGNGYDGGDGGNGGDGGTGGNGGAHGTGGAGNGTGGAAGDGGDGGAAGSGGAGGAATGTGTPGQDGSPGTAGNDGTSGTPGT
;
A
#
# COMPACT_ATOMS: atom_id res chain seq x y z
N MET A 1 -21.33 -19.31 -21.34
CA MET A 1 -21.88 -20.69 -21.15
C MET A 1 -21.82 -21.03 -19.67
N SER A 2 -22.87 -21.63 -19.09
CA SER A 2 -22.96 -21.92 -17.65
C SER A 2 -22.40 -23.30 -17.30
N ARG A 3 -21.80 -23.42 -16.11
CA ARG A 3 -21.78 -24.69 -15.35
C ARG A 3 -21.54 -24.47 -13.85
N ARG A 4 -22.64 -24.30 -13.11
CA ARG A 4 -22.69 -24.48 -11.64
C ARG A 4 -22.64 -25.97 -11.31
N HIS A 5 -21.92 -26.38 -10.27
CA HIS A 5 -22.16 -27.62 -9.53
C HIS A 5 -22.16 -27.31 -8.02
N ASN A 6 -23.07 -27.94 -7.27
CA ASN A 6 -23.29 -27.71 -5.84
C ASN A 6 -23.67 -29.04 -5.15
N THR A 7 -23.50 -29.12 -3.83
CA THR A 7 -23.79 -30.24 -2.91
C THR A 7 -22.83 -31.46 -3.07
N SER A 8 -22.55 -32.26 -2.03
CA SER A 8 -23.34 -32.53 -0.81
C SER A 8 -22.53 -32.77 0.49
N ARG A 9 -23.20 -32.56 1.62
CA ARG A 9 -22.79 -32.80 3.02
C ARG A 9 -23.01 -34.27 3.43
N ALA A 10 -22.29 -34.72 4.47
CA ALA A 10 -22.71 -35.86 5.30
C ALA A 10 -22.53 -35.53 6.80
N ASP A 11 -23.52 -35.86 7.62
CA ASP A 11 -23.57 -35.66 9.06
C ASP A 11 -23.16 -36.92 9.85
N ASN A 12 -22.61 -36.77 11.07
CA ASN A 12 -23.35 -37.18 12.29
C ASN A 12 -22.65 -36.82 13.64
N PRO A 13 -23.40 -36.77 14.77
CA PRO A 13 -22.94 -36.18 16.05
C PRO A 13 -22.93 -37.13 17.27
N ALA A 14 -22.22 -36.75 18.34
CA ALA A 14 -22.38 -37.13 19.78
C ALA A 14 -21.09 -36.73 20.57
N ALA A 15 -21.04 -36.41 21.88
CA ALA A 15 -22.05 -36.36 22.93
C ALA A 15 -21.74 -35.32 24.05
N ARG A 16 -22.77 -34.57 24.45
CA ARG A 16 -23.27 -34.30 25.81
C ARG A 16 -22.32 -34.11 27.01
N TYR A 17 -22.41 -32.90 27.58
CA TYR A 17 -22.21 -32.50 28.98
C TYR A 17 -22.42 -33.58 30.08
N ARG A 18 -21.58 -33.50 31.11
CA ARG A 18 -22.01 -33.61 32.52
C ARG A 18 -21.01 -32.96 33.48
N SER A 19 -21.52 -32.23 34.46
CA SER A 19 -20.80 -31.71 35.62
C SER A 19 -21.61 -32.04 36.87
N LEU A 20 -20.98 -32.61 37.93
CA LEU A 20 -21.31 -32.33 39.34
C LEU A 20 -20.39 -33.08 40.34
N ILE A 21 -19.75 -32.30 41.22
CA ILE A 21 -19.62 -32.42 42.70
C ILE A 21 -19.37 -33.80 43.34
N GLY A 22 -18.32 -33.86 44.17
CA GLY A 22 -18.14 -34.83 45.27
C GLY A 22 -17.30 -34.26 46.42
N THR A 23 -17.94 -33.91 47.54
CA THR A 23 -17.33 -33.29 48.75
C THR A 23 -17.12 -34.30 49.90
N THR A 24 -15.94 -34.31 50.56
CA THR A 24 -15.78 -34.81 51.96
C THR A 24 -14.56 -34.24 52.72
N SER A 25 -14.82 -33.33 53.66
CA SER A 25 -14.24 -33.17 55.02
C SER A 25 -12.93 -33.88 55.48
N ALA A 26 -11.87 -33.07 55.68
CA ALA A 26 -11.23 -32.65 56.96
C ALA A 26 -10.81 -33.60 58.13
N VAL A 27 -9.78 -33.12 58.87
CA VAL A 27 -9.22 -33.52 60.20
C VAL A 27 -8.26 -34.74 60.19
N GLY A 28 -7.05 -34.72 60.77
CA GLY A 28 -6.27 -33.65 61.43
C GLY A 28 -5.30 -34.20 62.51
N ALA A 29 -4.15 -33.57 62.76
CA ALA A 29 -3.29 -33.85 63.93
C ALA A 29 -2.32 -32.69 64.24
N PHE A 30 -2.41 -32.14 65.47
CA PHE A 30 -1.45 -31.20 66.04
C PHE A 30 -0.40 -31.96 66.88
N LEU A 31 0.86 -31.50 66.89
CA LEU A 31 1.87 -31.90 67.85
C LEU A 31 2.65 -30.67 68.34
N ALA A 32 2.69 -30.44 69.65
CA ALA A 32 3.33 -29.28 70.26
C ALA A 32 4.00 -29.65 71.60
N PHE A 33 5.30 -29.38 71.72
CA PHE A 33 6.13 -29.37 72.94
C PHE A 33 7.51 -28.78 72.55
N GLY A 34 8.24 -27.98 73.33
CA GLY A 34 8.05 -27.37 74.66
C GLY A 34 9.32 -26.55 75.03
N MET A 35 9.24 -25.61 75.98
CA MET A 35 10.30 -24.63 76.32
C MET A 35 11.18 -25.11 77.53
N ALA A 36 12.28 -24.47 77.99
CA ALA A 36 12.77 -23.09 77.85
C ALA A 36 14.35 -22.93 77.80
N PRO A 37 15.10 -22.17 78.65
CA PRO A 37 15.85 -21.01 78.09
C PRO A 37 17.31 -20.74 78.58
N LEU A 38 17.89 -19.66 78.01
CA LEU A 38 18.76 -18.63 78.67
C LEU A 38 20.29 -18.82 78.82
N ALA A 39 21.05 -18.00 78.08
CA ALA A 39 22.19 -17.18 78.56
C ALA A 39 22.51 -16.06 77.52
N ALA A 40 23.06 -14.91 77.97
CA ALA A 40 23.12 -13.66 77.18
C ALA A 40 24.53 -13.30 76.61
N ALA A 41 24.54 -12.36 75.65
CA ALA A 41 25.68 -11.93 74.82
C ALA A 41 26.65 -10.93 75.50
N PRO A 42 27.69 -10.40 74.80
CA PRO A 42 27.45 -9.23 73.93
C PRO A 42 28.23 -9.12 72.60
N ALA A 43 27.51 -8.57 71.61
CA ALA A 43 27.91 -7.58 70.59
C ALA A 43 29.15 -7.76 69.68
N ALA A 44 28.86 -7.96 68.39
CA ALA A 44 29.35 -7.10 67.30
C ALA A 44 28.18 -6.88 66.31
N HIS A 45 28.00 -5.65 65.81
CA HIS A 45 26.77 -5.23 65.13
C HIS A 45 26.86 -5.32 63.59
N ALA A 46 25.77 -5.79 62.98
CA ALA A 46 25.32 -5.46 61.64
C ALA A 46 23.83 -5.86 61.56
N ASP A 47 22.95 -5.01 62.07
CA ASP A 47 21.51 -5.26 62.07
C ASP A 47 20.99 -5.10 60.63
N VAL A 48 20.54 -6.22 60.04
CA VAL A 48 19.87 -6.24 58.73
C VAL A 48 18.37 -6.31 59.00
N ASP A 49 17.77 -5.18 59.37
CA ASP A 49 16.32 -5.04 59.40
C ASP A 49 15.80 -4.98 57.97
N PHE A 50 15.15 -6.06 57.53
CA PHE A 50 14.44 -6.13 56.27
C PHE A 50 13.02 -5.59 56.47
N ASP A 51 12.89 -4.27 56.65
CA ASP A 51 11.58 -3.64 56.85
C ASP A 51 10.81 -3.52 55.52
N LEU A 52 9.97 -4.52 55.26
CA LEU A 52 8.97 -4.48 54.18
C LEU A 52 8.02 -3.28 54.29
N GLY A 53 7.86 -2.70 55.49
CA GLY A 53 7.10 -1.50 55.76
C GLY A 53 7.76 -0.22 55.26
N ASP A 54 9.09 -0.14 55.21
CA ASP A 54 9.80 1.06 54.73
C ASP A 54 9.88 1.11 53.19
N ILE A 55 10.07 -0.02 52.50
CA ILE A 55 10.00 -0.05 51.02
C ILE A 55 8.60 0.31 50.51
N LEU A 56 7.55 -0.24 51.12
CA LEU A 56 6.17 0.14 50.82
C LEU A 56 5.83 1.53 51.37
N GLY A 57 6.44 1.95 52.46
CA GLY A 57 6.23 3.23 53.12
C GLY A 57 6.80 4.41 52.31
N ASP A 58 8.00 4.29 51.76
CA ASP A 58 8.63 5.33 50.95
C ASP A 58 7.95 5.46 49.58
N LEU A 59 7.54 4.33 49.00
CA LEU A 59 6.68 4.28 47.80
C LEU A 59 5.34 5.01 48.04
N VAL A 60 4.64 4.72 49.14
CA VAL A 60 3.36 5.37 49.48
C VAL A 60 3.55 6.83 49.93
N SER A 61 4.71 7.20 50.49
CA SER A 61 5.02 8.60 50.82
C SER A 61 5.12 9.45 49.54
N SER A 62 5.76 8.92 48.49
CA SER A 62 5.88 9.56 47.18
C SER A 62 4.53 9.82 46.50
N TRP A 63 3.52 8.98 46.74
CA TRP A 63 2.16 9.16 46.24
C TRP A 63 1.37 10.27 46.96
N SER A 64 1.92 10.89 48.01
CA SER A 64 1.19 11.84 48.88
C SER A 64 1.68 13.30 48.82
N SER A 65 2.78 13.58 48.13
CA SER A 65 3.32 14.95 48.00
C SER A 65 2.77 15.68 46.77
N THR A 66 1.60 16.32 46.90
CA THR A 66 1.27 17.46 46.02
C THR A 66 2.16 18.66 46.39
N ASP A 67 3.24 18.86 45.63
CA ASP A 67 3.92 20.15 45.54
C ASP A 67 3.74 20.73 44.14
N VAL A 68 3.42 22.03 44.06
CA VAL A 68 2.87 22.67 42.86
C VAL A 68 3.78 23.86 42.49
N GLY A 69 4.88 23.58 41.80
CA GLY A 69 5.93 24.57 41.55
C GLY A 69 6.91 24.22 40.42
N ASP A 70 6.47 24.48 39.18
CA ASP A 70 7.27 24.86 38.00
C ASP A 70 8.80 24.67 38.04
N THR A 71 9.31 23.52 37.59
CA THR A 71 10.28 23.35 36.47
C THR A 71 10.41 21.84 36.19
N ALA A 72 10.56 21.42 34.93
CA ALA A 72 10.55 20.01 34.55
C ALA A 72 11.74 19.21 35.12
N ALA A 73 11.54 18.54 36.26
CA ALA A 73 12.20 17.28 36.56
C ALA A 73 11.49 16.20 35.75
N THR A 74 12.11 15.74 34.65
CA THR A 74 11.65 14.57 33.90
C THR A 74 11.64 13.37 34.83
N TRP A 75 10.50 12.68 34.90
CA TRP A 75 10.38 11.42 35.62
C TRP A 75 11.18 10.38 34.85
N ASP A 76 12.42 10.14 35.27
CA ASP A 76 13.30 9.12 34.69
C ASP A 76 12.86 7.73 35.18
N LEU A 77 11.80 7.23 34.53
CA LEU A 77 11.21 5.92 34.77
C LEU A 77 12.11 4.78 34.22
N ASP A 78 12.95 5.08 33.23
CA ASP A 78 13.98 4.19 32.69
C ASP A 78 14.97 3.78 33.79
N ALA A 79 15.37 4.73 34.64
CA ALA A 79 16.26 4.48 35.78
C ALA A 79 15.60 3.73 36.96
N LEU A 80 14.26 3.64 37.01
CA LEU A 80 13.53 2.97 38.10
C LEU A 80 13.20 1.50 37.81
N PHE A 81 13.05 1.14 36.53
CA PHE A 81 12.66 -0.21 36.07
C PHE A 81 13.71 -0.84 35.12
N GLY A 82 14.98 -0.51 35.31
CA GLY A 82 16.01 -0.72 34.29
C GLY A 82 16.24 -2.17 33.86
N GLY A 83 16.07 -2.41 32.55
CA GLY A 83 16.93 -3.31 31.76
C GLY A 83 16.63 -4.81 31.78
N ALA A 84 15.98 -5.28 30.70
CA ALA A 84 15.82 -6.67 30.26
C ALA A 84 14.97 -7.62 31.15
N GLY A 85 13.89 -8.18 30.57
CA GLY A 85 13.19 -9.34 31.14
C GLY A 85 11.71 -9.49 30.73
N SER A 86 10.92 -8.43 30.83
CA SER A 86 9.46 -8.53 30.64
C SER A 86 9.05 -8.39 29.17
N ALA A 87 8.42 -9.45 28.63
CA ALA A 87 7.86 -9.48 27.27
C ALA A 87 6.49 -8.76 27.16
N ALA A 88 5.94 -8.29 28.27
CA ALA A 88 4.66 -7.60 28.32
C ALA A 88 4.71 -6.22 27.61
N GLY A 89 3.77 -6.00 26.69
CA GLY A 89 3.43 -4.66 26.24
C GLY A 89 2.67 -3.88 27.32
N ASP A 90 2.75 -2.54 27.28
CA ASP A 90 2.16 -1.57 28.23
C ASP A 90 2.20 -2.01 29.71
N PRO A 91 3.09 -1.47 30.57
CA PRO A 91 3.19 -1.87 31.97
C PRO A 91 1.92 -1.61 32.80
N PHE A 92 0.93 -0.88 32.28
CA PHE A 92 -0.37 -0.68 32.90
C PHE A 92 -1.47 -1.61 32.34
N SER A 93 -1.14 -2.47 31.38
CA SER A 93 -2.00 -3.54 30.88
C SER A 93 -2.24 -4.61 31.95
N TRP A 94 -3.32 -5.38 31.80
CA TRP A 94 -3.59 -6.47 32.73
C TRP A 94 -2.55 -7.60 32.66
N THR A 95 -1.96 -7.85 31.49
CA THR A 95 -0.88 -8.82 31.30
C THR A 95 0.43 -8.33 31.92
N GLY A 96 0.82 -7.07 31.69
CA GLY A 96 1.98 -6.45 32.35
C GLY A 96 1.85 -6.39 33.88
N ILE A 97 0.65 -6.09 34.40
CA ILE A 97 0.38 -6.15 35.85
C ILE A 97 0.51 -7.59 36.38
N MET A 98 0.01 -8.59 35.65
CA MET A 98 0.10 -10.00 36.06
C MET A 98 1.52 -10.55 35.97
N ASP A 99 2.32 -10.13 34.99
CA ASP A 99 3.74 -10.49 34.88
C ASP A 99 4.51 -9.90 36.07
N GLN A 100 4.57 -8.57 36.16
CA GLN A 100 5.43 -7.85 37.09
C GLN A 100 5.03 -7.99 38.57
N TRP A 101 3.73 -8.08 38.89
CA TRP A 101 3.25 -8.06 40.29
C TRP A 101 2.86 -9.42 40.84
N PHE A 102 2.72 -10.45 40.00
CA PHE A 102 2.28 -11.78 40.42
C PHE A 102 3.17 -12.91 39.91
N TYR A 103 3.52 -12.94 38.62
CA TYR A 103 4.35 -14.00 38.06
C TYR A 103 5.82 -13.83 38.42
N GLU A 104 6.46 -12.71 38.07
CA GLU A 104 7.87 -12.46 38.35
C GLU A 104 8.21 -12.63 39.84
N PRO A 105 7.44 -12.13 40.84
CA PRO A 105 7.76 -12.36 42.25
C PRO A 105 7.67 -13.84 42.65
N LEU A 106 6.69 -14.59 42.11
CA LEU A 106 6.51 -16.01 42.40
C LEU A 106 7.58 -16.87 41.73
N HIS A 107 7.94 -16.54 40.50
CA HIS A 107 9.01 -17.15 39.73
C HIS A 107 10.36 -16.91 40.43
N ASN A 108 10.69 -15.65 40.76
CA ASN A 108 11.90 -15.30 41.52
C ASN A 108 11.97 -16.03 42.86
N MET A 109 10.87 -16.13 43.62
CA MET A 109 10.85 -16.92 44.86
C MET A 109 11.12 -18.42 44.64
N THR A 110 10.65 -18.97 43.51
CA THR A 110 10.86 -20.37 43.13
C THR A 110 12.31 -20.60 42.67
N GLN A 111 12.88 -19.67 41.90
CA GLN A 111 14.28 -19.71 41.50
C GLN A 111 15.24 -19.53 42.68
N LEU A 112 14.93 -18.63 43.61
CA LEU A 112 15.64 -18.48 44.89
C LEU A 112 15.57 -19.74 45.74
N TRP A 113 14.47 -20.51 45.70
CA TRP A 113 14.40 -21.81 46.37
C TRP A 113 15.33 -22.83 45.68
N ILE A 114 15.10 -23.09 44.38
CA ILE A 114 15.78 -24.12 43.58
C ILE A 114 17.31 -23.95 43.62
N THR A 115 17.79 -22.71 43.53
CA THR A 115 19.22 -22.40 43.52
C THR A 115 19.84 -22.27 44.92
N SER A 116 19.04 -22.28 46.00
CA SER A 116 19.57 -22.16 47.36
C SER A 116 20.27 -23.45 47.84
N PRO A 117 21.32 -23.35 48.68
CA PRO A 117 21.98 -24.52 49.27
C PRO A 117 21.05 -25.44 50.09
N LEU A 118 19.97 -24.89 50.65
CA LEU A 118 18.96 -25.67 51.37
C LEU A 118 17.98 -26.33 50.39
N GLY A 119 17.43 -25.57 49.43
CA GLY A 119 16.52 -26.06 48.39
C GLY A 119 17.12 -27.22 47.62
N MET A 120 18.31 -27.03 47.01
CA MET A 120 19.03 -28.10 46.30
C MET A 120 19.15 -29.41 47.10
N SER A 121 19.35 -29.34 48.42
CA SER A 121 19.45 -30.53 49.29
C SER A 121 18.12 -31.24 49.53
N ILE A 122 17.01 -30.49 49.53
CA ILE A 122 15.65 -30.99 49.72
C ILE A 122 15.09 -31.48 48.38
N ASP A 123 15.30 -30.73 47.31
CA ASP A 123 14.83 -31.02 45.96
C ASP A 123 15.54 -32.27 45.41
N GLY A 124 16.86 -32.39 45.63
CA GLY A 124 17.59 -33.62 45.34
C GLY A 124 17.03 -34.84 46.06
N MET A 125 16.67 -34.71 47.34
CA MET A 125 16.02 -35.79 48.11
C MET A 125 14.62 -36.13 47.56
N ILE A 126 13.83 -35.15 47.14
CA ILE A 126 12.50 -35.35 46.55
C ILE A 126 12.60 -36.06 45.19
N ASN A 127 13.53 -35.62 44.34
CA ASN A 127 13.81 -36.24 43.05
C ASN A 127 14.28 -37.70 43.23
N ASP A 128 15.28 -37.95 44.09
CA ASP A 128 15.79 -39.29 44.41
C ASP A 128 14.71 -40.23 44.96
N TRP A 129 13.81 -39.73 45.83
CA TRP A 129 12.72 -40.53 46.39
C TRP A 129 11.60 -40.85 45.40
N SER A 130 11.39 -40.00 44.40
CA SER A 130 10.39 -40.21 43.36
C SER A 130 10.90 -41.02 42.17
N GLY A 131 12.21 -40.99 41.91
CA GLY A 131 12.83 -41.53 40.70
C GLY A 131 12.55 -40.70 39.44
N LEU A 132 12.10 -39.45 39.60
CA LEU A 132 11.75 -38.52 38.53
C LEU A 132 12.42 -37.16 38.79
N TYR A 133 12.67 -36.40 37.71
CA TYR A 133 13.12 -35.02 37.82
C TYR A 133 11.89 -34.12 38.04
N LEU A 134 11.56 -33.85 39.31
CA LEU A 134 10.36 -33.12 39.70
C LEU A 134 10.63 -31.64 39.97
N ILE A 135 11.75 -31.33 40.64
CA ILE A 135 12.11 -29.96 41.03
C ILE A 135 13.55 -29.68 40.60
N GLY A 136 13.75 -28.62 39.83
CA GLY A 136 15.06 -28.18 39.35
C GLY A 136 14.99 -27.61 37.94
N ASN A 137 15.90 -26.68 37.62
CA ASN A 137 15.99 -26.13 36.27
C ASN A 137 16.68 -27.10 35.33
N GLY A 138 16.35 -27.01 34.05
CA GLY A 138 17.09 -27.65 32.98
C GLY A 138 18.57 -27.28 32.98
N VAL A 139 19.38 -28.15 32.39
CA VAL A 139 20.81 -27.91 32.23
C VAL A 139 21.01 -27.19 30.91
N ASP A 140 21.71 -26.05 30.93
CA ASP A 140 22.03 -25.29 29.73
C ASP A 140 22.81 -26.14 28.71
N GLY A 141 22.52 -25.88 27.44
CA GLY A 141 23.16 -26.49 26.29
C GLY A 141 24.67 -26.23 26.26
N THR A 142 25.40 -27.15 25.63
CA THR A 142 26.84 -27.06 25.42
C THR A 142 27.21 -27.51 24.01
N ALA A 143 28.43 -27.21 23.55
CA ALA A 143 28.90 -27.63 22.22
C ALA A 143 28.80 -29.15 21.96
N ASP A 144 28.85 -30.00 23.01
CA ASP A 144 28.71 -31.47 22.90
C ASP A 144 27.25 -31.96 23.00
N SER A 145 26.33 -31.11 23.46
CA SER A 145 24.89 -31.36 23.61
C SER A 145 24.17 -30.00 23.49
N PRO A 146 23.90 -29.51 22.27
CA PRO A 146 23.51 -28.12 22.05
C PRO A 146 22.21 -27.72 22.74
N ASP A 147 21.23 -28.61 22.80
CA ASP A 147 19.89 -28.29 23.30
C ASP A 147 19.89 -28.20 24.83
N GLY A 148 19.16 -27.21 25.35
CA GLY A 148 18.88 -27.05 26.76
C GLY A 148 17.99 -28.18 27.29
N GLY A 149 18.29 -28.65 28.50
CA GLY A 149 17.49 -29.70 29.15
C GLY A 149 16.12 -29.18 29.61
N ASP A 150 15.14 -30.08 29.68
CA ASP A 150 13.84 -29.77 30.26
C ASP A 150 13.91 -29.48 31.77
N GLY A 151 13.07 -28.55 32.23
CA GLY A 151 12.84 -28.26 33.64
C GLY A 151 12.05 -29.36 34.37
N GLY A 152 12.09 -29.31 35.71
CA GLY A 152 11.41 -30.27 36.58
C GLY A 152 9.90 -30.37 36.34
N LEU A 153 9.36 -31.59 36.37
CA LEU A 153 7.94 -31.89 36.10
C LEU A 153 6.94 -31.21 37.07
N TRP A 154 7.41 -30.63 38.17
CA TRP A 154 6.62 -29.78 39.07
C TRP A 154 7.08 -28.33 39.03
N PHE A 155 8.38 -28.06 39.21
CA PHE A 155 8.92 -26.70 39.28
C PHE A 155 10.32 -26.62 38.67
N GLY A 156 10.56 -25.59 37.87
CA GLY A 156 11.86 -25.29 37.29
C GLY A 156 11.75 -24.78 35.86
N ASP A 157 12.70 -23.93 35.49
CA ASP A 157 12.81 -23.40 34.13
C ASP A 157 13.47 -24.43 33.21
N GLY A 158 13.31 -24.29 31.90
CA GLY A 158 14.18 -24.95 30.93
C GLY A 158 15.59 -24.40 30.98
N GLY A 159 16.58 -25.19 30.56
CA GLY A 159 17.95 -24.69 30.34
C GLY A 159 18.04 -23.94 29.03
N ASP A 160 18.94 -22.95 28.94
CA ASP A 160 19.14 -22.20 27.70
C ASP A 160 19.84 -23.06 26.63
N GLY A 161 19.50 -22.84 25.36
CA GLY A 161 20.14 -23.47 24.22
C GLY A 161 21.57 -22.94 23.97
N TRP A 162 22.46 -23.82 23.51
CA TRP A 162 23.85 -23.44 23.27
C TRP A 162 23.97 -22.45 22.12
N SER A 163 24.54 -21.28 22.38
CA SER A 163 24.92 -20.32 21.34
C SER A 163 26.20 -20.76 20.64
N SER A 164 26.09 -21.05 19.35
CA SER A 164 27.18 -21.59 18.52
C SER A 164 28.13 -20.50 18.02
N ASP A 165 29.44 -20.74 18.17
CA ASP A 165 30.50 -19.93 17.56
C ASP A 165 31.10 -20.58 16.29
N GLN A 166 30.52 -21.68 15.82
CA GLN A 166 31.04 -22.50 14.73
C GLN A 166 30.26 -22.29 13.42
N ASP A 167 30.99 -21.97 12.35
CA ASP A 167 30.44 -21.77 10.99
C ASP A 167 29.61 -22.98 10.53
N GLY A 168 28.37 -22.72 10.08
CA GLY A 168 27.42 -23.74 9.65
C GLY A 168 26.79 -24.60 10.77
N VAL A 169 27.08 -24.34 12.05
CA VAL A 169 26.49 -25.07 13.19
C VAL A 169 25.40 -24.21 13.85
N ALA A 170 24.18 -24.73 13.87
CA ALA A 170 23.02 -24.08 14.47
C ALA A 170 23.18 -23.85 15.98
N GLY A 171 22.44 -22.89 16.51
CA GLY A 171 22.21 -22.80 17.95
C GLY A 171 21.39 -24.00 18.43
N GLY A 172 21.57 -24.40 19.68
CA GLY A 172 20.74 -25.42 20.29
C GLY A 172 19.38 -24.87 20.71
N ASP A 173 18.36 -25.74 20.75
CA ASP A 173 17.02 -25.35 21.17
C ASP A 173 16.97 -25.11 22.69
N GLY A 174 16.11 -24.21 23.15
CA GLY A 174 15.83 -23.96 24.56
C GLY A 174 14.99 -25.08 25.19
N GLY A 175 15.35 -25.49 26.40
CA GLY A 175 14.65 -26.55 27.12
C GLY A 175 13.23 -26.14 27.54
N SER A 176 12.30 -27.10 27.65
CA SER A 176 10.92 -26.79 28.06
C SER A 176 10.75 -26.85 29.58
N ALA A 177 10.07 -25.86 30.16
CA ALA A 177 9.51 -25.97 31.51
C ALA A 177 8.26 -26.86 31.47
N LEU A 178 8.45 -28.17 31.64
CA LEU A 178 7.34 -29.14 31.67
C LEU A 178 6.48 -29.06 32.95
N GLY A 179 6.90 -28.26 33.94
CA GLY A 179 6.30 -28.14 35.27
C GLY A 179 5.04 -27.27 35.37
N PHE A 180 4.52 -27.15 36.60
CA PHE A 180 3.44 -26.22 36.93
C PHE A 180 3.89 -24.77 36.84
N LEU A 181 5.12 -24.47 37.27
CA LEU A 181 5.72 -23.14 37.22
C LEU A 181 7.14 -23.23 36.64
N GLY A 182 7.40 -22.44 35.60
CA GLY A 182 8.73 -22.24 35.03
C GLY A 182 8.67 -21.58 33.65
N ASN A 183 9.73 -20.87 33.28
CA ASN A 183 9.94 -20.35 31.94
C ASN A 183 10.60 -21.41 31.03
N GLY A 184 10.28 -21.42 29.75
CA GLY A 184 11.14 -22.10 28.78
C GLY A 184 12.51 -21.41 28.70
N GLY A 185 13.56 -22.17 28.43
CA GLY A 185 14.89 -21.60 28.18
C GLY A 185 14.96 -20.88 26.83
N ASP A 186 15.84 -19.90 26.69
CA ASP A 186 16.04 -19.18 25.43
C ASP A 186 16.80 -20.07 24.42
N GLY A 187 16.48 -19.96 23.14
CA GLY A 187 17.18 -20.64 22.05
C GLY A 187 18.56 -20.03 21.80
N GLY A 188 19.56 -20.87 21.52
CA GLY A 188 20.93 -20.42 21.29
C GLY A 188 21.09 -19.69 19.95
N THR A 189 22.02 -18.73 19.85
CA THR A 189 22.31 -18.10 18.55
C THR A 189 23.00 -19.06 17.60
N GLY A 190 22.66 -18.98 16.31
CA GLY A 190 23.35 -19.70 15.25
C GLY A 190 24.78 -19.23 15.04
N GLY A 191 25.69 -20.17 14.77
CA GLY A 191 27.01 -19.85 14.22
C GLY A 191 26.87 -19.32 12.78
N ALA A 192 27.96 -18.85 12.19
CA ALA A 192 27.89 -18.13 10.91
C ALA A 192 27.10 -18.89 9.82
N GLY A 193 26.13 -18.21 9.19
CA GLY A 193 25.23 -18.79 8.18
C GLY A 193 24.27 -19.89 8.67
N ALA A 194 24.21 -20.18 9.98
CA ALA A 194 23.40 -21.24 10.55
C ALA A 194 22.22 -20.69 11.36
N ALA A 195 21.15 -21.48 11.48
CA ALA A 195 19.95 -21.05 12.19
C ALA A 195 20.18 -20.86 13.70
N GLY A 196 19.42 -19.96 14.31
CA GLY A 196 19.25 -19.96 15.77
C GLY A 196 18.38 -21.14 16.20
N GLY A 197 18.52 -21.58 17.45
CA GLY A 197 17.66 -22.59 18.04
C GLY A 197 16.30 -22.02 18.46
N ASP A 198 15.29 -22.87 18.53
CA ASP A 198 13.94 -22.47 18.95
C ASP A 198 13.90 -22.21 20.47
N GLY A 199 12.99 -21.33 20.91
CA GLY A 199 12.75 -21.06 22.32
C GLY A 199 11.93 -22.16 23.00
N GLY A 200 12.25 -22.48 24.25
CA GLY A 200 11.60 -23.52 25.02
C GLY A 200 10.16 -23.19 25.41
N ALA A 201 9.31 -24.21 25.61
CA ALA A 201 7.94 -24.01 26.06
C ALA A 201 7.86 -23.66 27.56
N GLY A 202 6.96 -22.74 27.92
CA GLY A 202 6.68 -22.35 29.31
C GLY A 202 5.78 -23.33 30.06
N GLY A 203 5.84 -23.29 31.40
CA GLY A 203 5.08 -24.13 32.34
C GLY A 203 3.59 -24.24 32.07
N TRP A 204 3.01 -25.43 32.27
CA TRP A 204 1.62 -25.72 31.87
C TRP A 204 0.55 -25.06 32.75
N TRP A 205 0.89 -24.55 33.94
CA TRP A 205 -0.05 -23.77 34.76
C TRP A 205 0.29 -22.28 34.72
N MET A 206 1.53 -21.90 35.02
CA MET A 206 2.07 -20.56 34.77
C MET A 206 3.49 -20.66 34.20
N GLY A 207 3.83 -19.85 33.19
CA GLY A 207 5.15 -19.90 32.57
C GLY A 207 5.23 -19.17 31.24
N ASN A 208 6.25 -18.32 31.09
CA ASN A 208 6.55 -17.67 29.82
C ASN A 208 7.34 -18.64 28.91
N GLY A 209 7.15 -18.56 27.60
CA GLY A 209 8.02 -19.26 26.66
C GLY A 209 9.36 -18.53 26.52
N GLY A 210 10.44 -19.28 26.28
CA GLY A 210 11.76 -18.70 25.99
C GLY A 210 11.80 -18.06 24.61
N ASN A 211 12.70 -17.12 24.39
CA ASN A 211 12.90 -16.45 23.11
C ASN A 211 13.61 -17.39 22.12
N GLY A 212 13.34 -17.23 20.83
CA GLY A 212 14.09 -17.90 19.77
C GLY A 212 15.46 -17.25 19.56
N GLY A 213 16.47 -18.06 19.28
CA GLY A 213 17.83 -17.62 19.05
C GLY A 213 17.99 -16.87 17.73
N ALA A 214 18.87 -15.87 17.69
CA ALA A 214 19.18 -15.17 16.44
C ALA A 214 19.92 -16.08 15.44
N GLY A 215 19.57 -15.98 14.17
CA GLY A 215 20.28 -16.64 13.08
C GLY A 215 21.66 -16.01 12.85
N GLY A 216 22.67 -16.85 12.59
CA GLY A 216 24.03 -16.39 12.39
C GLY A 216 24.22 -15.70 11.04
N ALA A 217 24.82 -14.50 11.05
CA ALA A 217 25.21 -13.82 9.82
C ALA A 217 26.24 -14.64 9.03
N ALA A 218 26.14 -14.66 7.71
CA ALA A 218 27.08 -15.38 6.88
C ALA A 218 28.46 -14.70 6.84
N THR A 219 29.51 -15.51 6.86
CA THR A 219 30.91 -15.05 6.71
C THR A 219 31.57 -15.53 5.42
N ALA A 220 31.03 -16.57 4.78
CA ALA A 220 31.44 -17.00 3.45
C ALA A 220 30.84 -16.10 2.37
N GLU A 221 31.65 -15.64 1.41
CA GLU A 221 31.23 -14.77 0.30
C GLU A 221 30.02 -15.35 -0.46
N GLY A 222 28.96 -14.56 -0.63
CA GLY A 222 27.69 -14.98 -1.23
C GLY A 222 26.85 -15.97 -0.40
N GLY A 223 27.29 -16.33 0.81
CA GLY A 223 26.57 -17.19 1.74
C GLY A 223 25.32 -16.53 2.31
N ALA A 224 24.24 -17.28 2.44
CA ALA A 224 22.99 -16.80 3.06
C ALA A 224 23.12 -16.76 4.60
N GLY A 225 22.53 -15.75 5.23
CA GLY A 225 22.38 -15.71 6.68
C GLY A 225 21.44 -16.81 7.17
N GLY A 226 21.67 -17.31 8.37
CA GLY A 226 20.80 -18.31 8.98
C GLY A 226 19.45 -17.72 9.42
N ASP A 227 18.41 -18.54 9.42
CA ASP A 227 17.10 -18.13 9.94
C ASP A 227 17.15 -17.95 11.48
N GLY A 228 16.35 -17.04 12.03
CA GLY A 228 16.13 -16.97 13.47
C GLY A 228 15.19 -18.08 13.95
N GLY A 229 15.43 -18.62 15.14
CA GLY A 229 14.58 -19.65 15.75
C GLY A 229 13.22 -19.10 16.17
N ASP A 230 12.21 -19.97 16.22
CA ASP A 230 10.87 -19.60 16.66
C ASP A 230 10.84 -19.32 18.18
N GLY A 231 9.98 -18.40 18.60
CA GLY A 231 9.72 -18.12 20.00
C GLY A 231 8.92 -19.22 20.69
N GLY A 232 9.33 -19.57 21.90
CA GLY A 232 8.70 -20.62 22.70
C GLY A 232 7.26 -20.31 23.06
N ALA A 233 6.40 -21.32 23.02
CA ALA A 233 5.00 -21.18 23.40
C ALA A 233 4.82 -21.23 24.93
N ALA A 234 4.06 -20.31 25.50
CA ALA A 234 3.50 -20.47 26.83
C ALA A 234 2.41 -21.55 26.80
N ALA A 235 2.73 -22.77 27.25
CA ALA A 235 1.74 -23.84 27.41
C ALA A 235 0.79 -23.61 28.61
N ALA A 236 0.95 -22.49 29.31
CA ALA A 236 0.28 -22.12 30.54
C ALA A 236 -1.25 -22.07 30.43
N TRP A 237 -1.92 -22.72 31.36
CA TRP A 237 -3.36 -22.59 31.53
C TRP A 237 -3.73 -21.22 32.13
N PHE A 238 -3.04 -20.74 33.16
CA PHE A 238 -3.42 -19.53 33.89
C PHE A 238 -2.74 -18.25 33.38
N PHE A 239 -1.41 -18.21 33.32
CA PHE A 239 -0.67 -17.04 32.85
C PHE A 239 0.62 -17.45 32.14
N GLY A 240 0.88 -16.90 30.96
CA GLY A 240 2.19 -17.01 30.32
C GLY A 240 2.26 -16.24 29.00
N ASN A 241 3.33 -15.47 28.84
CA ASN A 241 3.66 -14.76 27.60
C ASN A 241 4.43 -15.70 26.66
N GLY A 242 4.14 -15.67 25.36
CA GLY A 242 4.98 -16.34 24.37
C GLY A 242 6.32 -15.63 24.21
N GLY A 243 7.41 -16.38 24.01
CA GLY A 243 8.73 -15.81 23.77
C GLY A 243 8.82 -15.14 22.40
N ALA A 244 9.70 -14.15 22.24
CA ALA A 244 9.91 -13.51 20.94
C ALA A 244 10.63 -14.45 19.96
N GLY A 245 10.36 -14.34 18.66
CA GLY A 245 11.13 -15.02 17.62
C GLY A 245 12.50 -14.37 17.41
N GLY A 246 13.49 -15.18 17.07
CA GLY A 246 14.86 -14.73 16.82
C GLY A 246 14.97 -13.93 15.52
N ALA A 247 15.85 -12.92 15.48
CA ALA A 247 16.13 -12.20 14.25
C ALA A 247 16.90 -13.06 13.24
N GLY A 248 16.62 -12.90 11.95
CA GLY A 248 17.35 -13.54 10.87
C GLY A 248 18.75 -12.97 10.67
N GLY A 249 19.72 -13.84 10.37
CA GLY A 249 21.11 -13.47 10.12
C GLY A 249 21.28 -12.70 8.82
N ALA A 250 22.26 -11.80 8.76
CA ALA A 250 22.58 -11.08 7.54
C ALA A 250 23.23 -11.99 6.48
N GLY A 251 22.89 -11.79 5.21
CA GLY A 251 23.57 -12.41 4.07
C GLY A 251 24.94 -11.78 3.83
N ALA A 252 25.90 -12.58 3.34
CA ALA A 252 27.24 -12.11 3.03
C ALA A 252 27.30 -11.48 1.63
N ASN A 253 28.12 -10.44 1.47
CA ASN A 253 28.38 -9.87 0.15
C ASN A 253 28.99 -10.93 -0.78
N GLY A 254 28.64 -10.86 -2.07
CA GLY A 254 29.23 -11.67 -3.10
C GLY A 254 30.71 -11.32 -3.30
N ALA A 255 31.52 -12.33 -3.60
CA ALA A 255 32.91 -12.12 -3.99
C ALA A 255 33.00 -11.25 -5.26
N ALA A 256 33.99 -10.36 -5.30
CA ALA A 256 34.39 -9.75 -6.57
C ALA A 256 34.81 -10.83 -7.57
N GLY A 257 34.56 -10.59 -8.85
CA GLY A 257 34.88 -11.52 -9.92
C GLY A 257 36.37 -11.86 -9.97
N THR A 258 36.71 -13.01 -10.55
CA THR A 258 38.12 -13.38 -10.75
C THR A 258 38.37 -13.98 -12.12
N LEU A 259 39.54 -13.68 -12.68
CA LEU A 259 40.08 -14.24 -13.92
C LEU A 259 41.16 -15.30 -13.64
N ALA A 260 41.55 -15.47 -12.39
CA ALA A 260 42.43 -16.54 -11.98
C ALA A 260 41.73 -17.91 -12.12
N ASN A 261 42.52 -18.96 -12.34
CA ASN A 261 42.06 -20.36 -12.34
C ASN A 261 40.91 -20.69 -13.31
N GLY A 262 40.71 -19.87 -14.36
CA GLY A 262 39.62 -20.05 -15.34
C GLY A 262 38.29 -19.42 -14.94
N GLY A 263 38.27 -18.54 -13.93
CA GLY A 263 37.09 -17.75 -13.58
C GLY A 263 36.66 -16.78 -14.70
N THR A 264 35.39 -16.39 -14.66
CA THR A 264 34.74 -15.57 -15.70
C THR A 264 34.95 -14.06 -15.54
N GLY A 265 35.48 -13.61 -14.40
CA GLY A 265 35.57 -12.20 -14.02
C GLY A 265 34.23 -11.55 -13.64
N ILE A 266 33.11 -12.27 -13.69
CA ILE A 266 31.79 -11.81 -13.22
C ILE A 266 31.75 -11.87 -11.70
N GLY A 267 31.18 -10.84 -11.06
CA GLY A 267 30.98 -10.82 -9.61
C GLY A 267 29.96 -11.86 -9.13
N GLN A 268 30.18 -12.46 -7.95
CA GLN A 268 29.21 -13.38 -7.37
C GLN A 268 27.97 -12.63 -6.86
N SER A 269 26.83 -13.31 -6.84
CA SER A 269 25.63 -12.80 -6.17
C SER A 269 25.87 -12.65 -4.66
N GLY A 270 25.23 -11.66 -4.06
CA GLY A 270 25.12 -11.54 -2.61
C GLY A 270 24.22 -12.62 -2.03
N GLY A 271 24.53 -13.05 -0.82
CA GLY A 271 23.73 -14.03 -0.08
C GLY A 271 22.41 -13.43 0.39
N ALA A 272 21.37 -14.26 0.47
CA ALA A 272 20.09 -13.85 1.06
C ALA A 272 20.25 -13.58 2.57
N GLY A 273 19.43 -12.68 3.11
CA GLY A 273 19.22 -12.61 4.55
C GLY A 273 18.38 -13.80 5.02
N GLY A 274 18.66 -14.29 6.23
CA GLY A 274 17.82 -15.29 6.89
C GLY A 274 16.47 -14.69 7.30
N ASN A 275 15.44 -15.51 7.36
CA ASN A 275 14.13 -15.10 7.87
C ASN A 275 14.20 -14.90 9.39
N GLY A 276 13.37 -14.02 9.93
CA GLY A 276 13.14 -13.98 11.37
C GLY A 276 12.15 -15.06 11.80
N GLY A 277 12.37 -15.63 12.98
CA GLY A 277 11.50 -16.66 13.57
C GLY A 277 10.14 -16.10 13.98
N ALA A 278 9.13 -16.96 14.01
CA ALA A 278 7.79 -16.59 14.47
C ALA A 278 7.78 -16.34 15.99
N GLY A 279 6.87 -15.50 16.45
CA GLY A 279 6.62 -15.29 17.87
C GLY A 279 5.87 -16.45 18.53
N GLY A 280 6.21 -16.73 19.78
CA GLY A 280 5.60 -17.79 20.57
C GLY A 280 4.13 -17.54 20.91
N ARG A 281 3.34 -18.61 21.01
CA ARG A 281 1.93 -18.53 21.42
C ARG A 281 1.80 -18.17 22.91
N SER A 282 0.77 -17.39 23.23
CA SER A 282 0.41 -17.04 24.62
C SER A 282 -0.41 -18.09 25.38
N GLY A 283 -0.43 -17.97 26.71
CA GLY A 283 -1.20 -18.80 27.64
C GLY A 283 -2.73 -18.69 27.46
N TYR A 284 -3.46 -19.65 28.05
CA TYR A 284 -4.88 -19.85 27.76
C TYR A 284 -5.82 -18.81 28.41
N ILE A 285 -5.58 -18.42 29.67
CA ILE A 285 -6.40 -17.42 30.39
C ILE A 285 -5.78 -16.02 30.30
N PHE A 286 -4.48 -15.87 30.60
CA PHE A 286 -3.75 -14.60 30.55
C PHE A 286 -2.38 -14.77 29.87
N GLY A 287 -1.85 -13.65 29.35
CA GLY A 287 -0.53 -13.55 28.72
C GLY A 287 -0.62 -13.27 27.22
N ASP A 288 0.36 -12.54 26.69
CA ASP A 288 0.40 -12.04 25.31
C ASP A 288 1.28 -12.92 24.41
N GLY A 289 1.03 -12.87 23.10
CA GLY A 289 1.84 -13.56 22.11
C GLY A 289 3.20 -12.88 21.95
N GLY A 290 4.25 -13.68 21.79
CA GLY A 290 5.59 -13.16 21.53
C GLY A 290 5.66 -12.44 20.19
N LYS A 291 6.55 -11.46 20.04
CA LYS A 291 6.75 -10.77 18.76
C LYS A 291 7.50 -11.66 17.78
N GLY A 292 7.27 -11.49 16.48
CA GLY A 292 8.14 -12.08 15.46
C GLY A 292 9.55 -11.49 15.51
N GLY A 293 10.53 -12.22 15.00
CA GLY A 293 11.90 -11.73 14.78
C GLY A 293 12.02 -10.99 13.44
N ALA A 294 12.88 -9.97 13.37
CA ALA A 294 13.10 -9.22 12.12
C ALA A 294 13.81 -10.07 11.05
N GLY A 295 13.48 -9.83 9.79
CA GLY A 295 14.19 -10.43 8.66
C GLY A 295 15.60 -9.90 8.49
N GLY A 296 16.56 -10.78 8.19
CA GLY A 296 17.95 -10.42 7.95
C GLY A 296 18.12 -9.59 6.67
N ALA A 297 19.01 -8.59 6.71
CA ALA A 297 19.42 -7.87 5.50
C ALA A 297 20.24 -8.78 4.58
N ALA A 298 20.08 -8.63 3.26
CA ALA A 298 20.85 -9.40 2.30
C ALA A 298 22.25 -8.81 2.06
N GLY A 299 23.16 -9.65 1.56
CA GLY A 299 24.45 -9.21 1.07
C GLY A 299 24.36 -8.52 -0.29
N ASN A 300 25.26 -7.57 -0.55
CA ASN A 300 25.41 -6.95 -1.86
C ASN A 300 26.00 -7.95 -2.88
N GLY A 301 25.72 -7.77 -4.16
CA GLY A 301 26.47 -8.42 -5.23
C GLY A 301 27.94 -7.98 -5.22
N GLY A 302 28.83 -8.89 -5.59
CA GLY A 302 30.25 -8.57 -5.77
C GLY A 302 30.50 -7.86 -7.11
N ASP A 303 31.55 -7.06 -7.18
CA ASP A 303 31.89 -6.30 -8.39
C ASP A 303 32.45 -7.21 -9.49
N GLY A 304 32.23 -6.86 -10.75
CA GLY A 304 32.94 -7.44 -11.88
C GLY A 304 34.42 -7.02 -11.89
N VAL A 305 35.27 -7.76 -12.61
CA VAL A 305 36.69 -7.40 -12.79
C VAL A 305 37.17 -7.40 -14.24
N THR A 306 38.10 -6.50 -14.53
CA THR A 306 38.74 -6.34 -15.83
C THR A 306 40.09 -7.04 -15.87
N GLY A 307 40.50 -7.53 -17.04
CA GLY A 307 41.84 -8.06 -17.26
C GLY A 307 42.36 -7.83 -18.68
N ALA A 308 43.67 -8.04 -18.88
CA ALA A 308 44.38 -7.72 -20.13
C ALA A 308 43.94 -8.49 -21.39
N ALA A 309 42.95 -9.39 -21.28
CA ALA A 309 42.35 -10.13 -22.38
C ALA A 309 40.82 -10.02 -22.42
N ASN A 310 40.21 -9.22 -21.53
CA ASN A 310 38.77 -9.08 -21.38
C ASN A 310 38.40 -7.70 -20.81
N ASP A 311 37.95 -6.83 -21.71
CA ASP A 311 37.57 -5.45 -21.37
C ASP A 311 36.18 -5.44 -20.69
N GLY A 312 36.15 -5.65 -19.37
CA GLY A 312 34.97 -5.51 -18.51
C GLY A 312 34.09 -6.75 -18.36
N MET A 313 33.60 -6.94 -17.13
CA MET A 313 32.69 -8.03 -16.74
C MET A 313 31.56 -7.53 -15.86
N LEU A 314 30.49 -8.33 -15.77
CA LEU A 314 29.25 -7.98 -15.09
C LEU A 314 29.41 -7.96 -13.56
N GLY A 315 28.73 -7.03 -12.91
CA GLY A 315 28.50 -7.07 -11.47
C GLY A 315 27.53 -8.18 -11.07
N GLY A 316 27.69 -8.71 -9.85
CA GLY A 316 26.82 -9.73 -9.27
C GLY A 316 25.48 -9.16 -8.82
N THR A 317 24.45 -10.00 -8.72
CA THR A 317 23.14 -9.54 -8.20
C THR A 317 23.16 -9.40 -6.68
N GLY A 318 22.47 -8.39 -6.14
CA GLY A 318 22.19 -8.32 -4.71
C GLY A 318 21.35 -9.50 -4.22
N GLY A 319 21.54 -9.89 -2.96
CA GLY A 319 20.75 -10.93 -2.32
C GLY A 319 19.33 -10.48 -1.98
N HIS A 320 18.43 -11.43 -1.75
CA HIS A 320 17.08 -11.14 -1.25
C HIS A 320 17.09 -10.91 0.25
N GLY A 321 16.38 -9.91 0.74
CA GLY A 321 16.15 -9.72 2.18
C GLY A 321 15.33 -10.88 2.75
N GLY A 322 15.62 -11.27 3.99
CA GLY A 322 14.86 -12.30 4.69
C GLY A 322 13.49 -11.78 5.12
N ASN A 323 12.50 -12.67 5.25
CA ASN A 323 11.16 -12.24 5.68
C ASN A 323 11.13 -11.97 7.19
N GLY A 324 10.25 -11.05 7.62
CA GLY A 324 9.94 -10.85 9.03
C GLY A 324 9.06 -11.96 9.59
N GLY A 325 9.31 -12.37 10.82
CA GLY A 325 8.53 -13.40 11.51
C GLY A 325 7.12 -12.93 11.88
N GLU A 326 6.16 -13.85 11.84
CA GLU A 326 4.79 -13.58 12.30
C GLU A 326 4.73 -13.37 13.82
N GLY A 327 3.82 -12.50 14.27
CA GLY A 327 3.51 -12.32 15.67
C GLY A 327 2.75 -13.51 16.26
N GLY A 328 3.10 -13.87 17.49
CA GLY A 328 2.60 -15.07 18.15
C GLY A 328 1.10 -15.07 18.38
N ALA A 329 0.46 -16.22 18.14
CA ALA A 329 -0.98 -16.36 18.33
C ALA A 329 -1.38 -16.23 19.82
N ARG A 330 -2.61 -15.79 20.10
CA ARG A 330 -3.18 -15.79 21.45
C ARG A 330 -3.73 -17.16 21.86
N GLY A 331 -3.66 -17.50 23.15
CA GLY A 331 -4.09 -18.81 23.66
C GLY A 331 -5.61 -19.06 23.68
N SER A 332 -6.46 -18.04 23.83
CA SER A 332 -7.93 -18.23 23.73
C SER A 332 -8.72 -16.98 23.31
N ASN A 333 -9.92 -17.19 22.75
CA ASN A 333 -10.87 -16.14 22.36
C ASN A 333 -12.04 -15.96 23.36
N TYR A 334 -12.06 -16.72 24.47
CA TYR A 334 -13.27 -16.88 25.30
C TYR A 334 -13.44 -15.83 26.42
N TYR A 335 -12.37 -15.14 26.81
CA TYR A 335 -12.34 -14.29 28.02
C TYR A 335 -12.18 -12.78 27.72
N ALA A 336 -12.38 -12.35 26.47
CA ALA A 336 -12.22 -10.96 26.02
C ALA A 336 -13.34 -10.01 26.51
N GLY A 337 -13.41 -9.76 27.83
CA GLY A 337 -14.39 -8.87 28.45
C GLY A 337 -13.78 -8.03 29.57
N ALA A 338 -14.29 -6.81 29.75
CA ALA A 338 -13.72 -5.76 30.61
C ALA A 338 -13.51 -6.10 32.10
N PHE A 339 -13.93 -7.28 32.57
CA PHE A 339 -13.69 -7.77 33.94
C PHE A 339 -12.47 -8.72 34.05
N TYR A 340 -11.95 -9.22 32.92
CA TYR A 340 -10.82 -10.14 32.85
C TYR A 340 -9.63 -9.55 32.06
N GLY A 341 -9.67 -8.26 31.75
CA GLY A 341 -8.75 -7.63 30.81
C GLY A 341 -8.99 -8.07 29.36
N SER A 342 -8.19 -7.55 28.43
CA SER A 342 -8.01 -8.16 27.12
C SER A 342 -7.26 -9.48 27.31
N ALA A 343 -7.96 -10.60 27.21
CA ALA A 343 -7.33 -11.92 27.23
C ALA A 343 -6.38 -12.05 26.03
N GLY A 344 -5.07 -12.03 26.32
CA GLY A 344 -3.94 -12.22 25.40
C GLY A 344 -4.03 -11.48 24.07
N ALA A 345 -3.27 -10.39 23.94
CA ALA A 345 -2.92 -9.88 22.62
C ALA A 345 -2.19 -10.97 21.83
N THR A 346 -2.36 -10.98 20.51
CA THR A 346 -1.36 -11.62 19.64
C THR A 346 -0.08 -10.78 19.68
N GLY A 347 1.05 -11.36 19.30
CA GLY A 347 2.29 -10.60 19.16
C GLY A 347 2.27 -9.69 17.93
N ASP A 348 3.19 -8.72 17.93
CA ASP A 348 3.49 -7.92 16.74
C ASP A 348 4.27 -8.76 15.72
N GLY A 349 3.97 -8.58 14.44
CA GLY A 349 4.78 -9.08 13.35
C GLY A 349 5.99 -8.20 13.11
N ALA A 350 7.05 -8.76 12.55
CA ALA A 350 8.32 -8.06 12.39
C ALA A 350 8.55 -7.50 10.98
N ASP A 351 9.42 -6.51 10.89
CA ASP A 351 9.86 -5.93 9.61
C ASP A 351 10.62 -6.96 8.75
N GLY A 352 10.42 -6.86 7.43
CA GLY A 352 11.19 -7.61 6.44
C GLY A 352 12.59 -7.01 6.24
N GLY A 353 13.58 -7.86 5.93
CA GLY A 353 14.96 -7.45 5.71
C GLY A 353 15.14 -6.72 4.37
N ASN A 354 16.10 -5.81 4.28
CA ASN A 354 16.39 -5.09 3.05
C ASN A 354 17.12 -5.98 2.03
N GLY A 355 16.80 -5.79 0.74
CA GLY A 355 17.52 -6.41 -0.37
C GLY A 355 18.92 -5.81 -0.54
N GLY A 356 19.88 -6.63 -0.95
CA GLY A 356 21.26 -6.19 -1.16
C GLY A 356 21.40 -5.36 -2.44
N ALA A 357 22.38 -4.47 -2.47
CA ALA A 357 22.70 -3.72 -3.70
C ALA A 357 23.27 -4.66 -4.78
N GLY A 358 23.06 -4.36 -6.05
CA GLY A 358 23.80 -4.98 -7.14
C GLY A 358 25.26 -4.58 -7.12
N GLY A 359 26.16 -5.50 -7.45
CA GLY A 359 27.60 -5.21 -7.57
C GLY A 359 27.92 -4.35 -8.78
N GLU A 360 29.05 -3.66 -8.72
CA GLU A 360 29.47 -2.75 -9.78
C GLU A 360 30.00 -3.50 -11.01
N ALA A 361 29.91 -2.88 -12.19
CA ALA A 361 30.64 -3.38 -13.34
C ALA A 361 32.17 -3.28 -13.15
N GLY A 362 32.92 -4.19 -13.78
CA GLY A 362 34.38 -4.11 -13.76
C GLY A 362 34.90 -2.80 -14.39
N GLN A 363 35.77 -2.10 -13.68
CA GLN A 363 36.39 -0.83 -14.09
C GLN A 363 37.78 -1.03 -14.74
N ASP A 364 38.28 0.00 -15.42
CA ASP A 364 39.67 0.09 -15.89
C ASP A 364 40.60 0.77 -14.86
N VAL A 365 41.84 1.07 -15.27
CA VAL A 365 42.85 1.70 -14.39
C VAL A 365 42.60 3.19 -14.11
N ASP A 366 41.75 3.84 -14.91
CA ASP A 366 41.39 5.25 -14.79
C ASP A 366 40.02 5.43 -14.10
N GLY A 367 39.33 4.32 -13.77
CA GLY A 367 38.04 4.28 -13.07
C GLY A 367 36.82 4.17 -14.00
N ASN A 368 37.01 3.98 -15.31
CA ASN A 368 35.89 3.85 -16.24
C ASN A 368 35.30 2.45 -16.16
N TYR A 369 33.99 2.32 -15.98
CA TYR A 369 33.28 1.03 -16.10
C TYR A 369 33.47 0.42 -17.49
N LEU A 370 33.44 -0.91 -17.60
CA LEU A 370 33.61 -1.66 -18.86
C LEU A 370 32.58 -2.79 -19.12
N GLY A 371 31.71 -3.09 -18.14
CA GLY A 371 30.63 -4.09 -18.22
C GLY A 371 29.29 -3.54 -17.70
N GLN A 372 28.27 -4.36 -17.50
CA GLN A 372 26.98 -3.93 -16.92
C GLN A 372 26.97 -4.11 -15.39
N GLY A 373 26.27 -3.22 -14.69
CA GLY A 373 26.05 -3.32 -13.25
C GLY A 373 25.04 -4.43 -12.89
N GLY A 374 25.19 -4.97 -11.68
CA GLY A 374 24.33 -6.03 -11.16
C GLY A 374 22.94 -5.53 -10.77
N TYR A 375 21.95 -6.43 -10.81
CA TYR A 375 20.60 -6.12 -10.30
C TYR A 375 20.58 -6.01 -8.78
N GLY A 376 19.83 -5.04 -8.26
CA GLY A 376 19.50 -4.98 -6.84
C GLY A 376 18.58 -6.12 -6.43
N GLY A 377 18.77 -6.64 -5.22
CA GLY A 377 17.97 -7.71 -4.65
C GLY A 377 16.64 -7.21 -4.09
N GLN A 378 15.63 -8.09 -4.01
CA GLN A 378 14.31 -7.70 -3.48
C GLN A 378 14.35 -7.59 -1.95
N GLY A 379 13.54 -6.68 -1.40
CA GLY A 379 13.27 -6.65 0.04
C GLY A 379 12.40 -7.83 0.47
N GLY A 380 12.55 -8.26 1.72
CA GLY A 380 11.74 -9.33 2.33
C GLY A 380 10.33 -8.86 2.69
N ASP A 381 9.36 -9.78 2.63
CA ASP A 381 8.01 -9.53 3.13
C ASP A 381 8.02 -9.48 4.67
N ALA A 382 7.14 -8.69 5.27
CA ALA A 382 7.02 -8.56 6.71
C ALA A 382 6.05 -9.57 7.33
N GLY A 383 6.17 -9.76 8.64
CA GLY A 383 5.28 -10.61 9.42
C GLY A 383 3.96 -9.94 9.78
N ASN A 384 2.90 -10.74 9.86
CA ASN A 384 1.56 -10.33 10.32
C ASN A 384 1.50 -10.30 11.86
N GLY A 385 0.61 -9.52 12.48
CA GLY A 385 0.47 -9.50 13.95
C GLY A 385 -0.63 -8.58 14.49
N THR A 386 -0.53 -8.20 15.77
CA THR A 386 -1.29 -7.04 16.32
C THR A 386 -1.00 -5.80 15.49
N HIS A 387 0.28 -5.48 15.36
CA HIS A 387 0.82 -4.60 14.33
C HIS A 387 1.60 -5.50 13.35
N GLY A 388 1.30 -5.43 12.06
CA GLY A 388 2.13 -6.04 11.02
C GLY A 388 3.38 -5.20 10.76
N GLY A 389 4.49 -5.86 10.47
CA GLY A 389 5.77 -5.18 10.19
C GLY A 389 5.78 -4.50 8.82
N ASN A 390 6.78 -3.65 8.58
CA ASN A 390 7.02 -2.99 7.30
C ASN A 390 7.84 -3.88 6.38
N GLY A 391 7.49 -3.93 5.10
CA GLY A 391 8.26 -4.66 4.10
C GLY A 391 9.65 -4.06 3.90
N GLY A 392 10.65 -4.90 3.68
CA GLY A 392 12.03 -4.45 3.46
C GLY A 392 12.18 -3.66 2.15
N THR A 393 13.13 -2.73 2.10
CA THR A 393 13.39 -1.98 0.87
C THR A 393 14.11 -2.85 -0.16
N GLY A 394 13.82 -2.66 -1.44
CA GLY A 394 14.62 -3.22 -2.51
C GLY A 394 16.02 -2.59 -2.56
N GLY A 395 17.04 -3.38 -2.92
CA GLY A 395 18.41 -2.89 -3.04
C GLY A 395 18.63 -2.07 -4.31
N ASP A 396 19.53 -1.10 -4.27
CA ASP A 396 19.92 -0.31 -5.45
C ASP A 396 20.64 -1.22 -6.48
N GLY A 397 20.46 -0.97 -7.78
CA GLY A 397 21.23 -1.62 -8.85
C GLY A 397 22.61 -0.99 -9.02
N GLY A 398 23.63 -1.78 -9.34
CA GLY A 398 25.00 -1.30 -9.56
C GLY A 398 25.17 -0.53 -10.87
N ASP A 399 26.23 0.26 -10.98
CA ASP A 399 26.57 1.04 -12.16
C ASP A 399 27.23 0.20 -13.27
N GLY A 400 27.21 0.71 -14.50
CA GLY A 400 27.94 0.09 -15.61
C GLY A 400 28.12 0.94 -16.88
N ASN A 401 28.78 0.31 -17.84
CA ASN A 401 29.08 0.76 -19.20
C ASN A 401 28.33 -0.11 -20.22
N GLY A 402 27.51 0.56 -21.05
CA GLY A 402 27.38 0.36 -22.50
C GLY A 402 27.39 -1.06 -23.08
N ILE A 403 28.57 -1.67 -23.11
CA ILE A 403 28.96 -2.57 -24.20
C ILE A 403 28.82 -4.05 -23.81
N SER A 404 27.62 -4.60 -24.06
CA SER A 404 27.44 -6.06 -24.15
C SER A 404 28.15 -6.61 -25.40
N LYS A 405 29.38 -7.12 -25.24
CA LYS A 405 30.20 -7.59 -26.37
C LYS A 405 29.69 -8.88 -27.03
N THR A 406 28.74 -9.59 -26.42
CA THR A 406 28.12 -10.79 -27.03
C THR A 406 27.01 -10.47 -28.03
N ASP A 407 26.37 -9.30 -27.94
CA ASP A 407 25.47 -8.78 -28.96
C ASP A 407 25.53 -7.23 -28.97
N PRO A 408 26.39 -6.63 -29.81
CA PRO A 408 26.50 -5.18 -29.93
C PRO A 408 25.30 -4.51 -30.64
N THR A 409 24.24 -5.26 -30.95
CA THR A 409 23.01 -4.74 -31.57
C THR A 409 21.80 -4.73 -30.64
N SER A 410 21.93 -5.24 -29.40
CA SER A 410 20.83 -5.33 -28.44
C SER A 410 20.89 -4.22 -27.38
N PRO A 411 19.93 -3.28 -27.36
CA PRO A 411 19.90 -2.20 -26.37
C PRO A 411 19.35 -2.69 -25.02
N TYR A 412 20.25 -3.08 -24.12
CA TYR A 412 19.93 -3.36 -22.72
C TYR A 412 20.26 -2.17 -21.81
N GLY A 413 19.65 -2.14 -20.62
CA GLY A 413 20.08 -1.29 -19.50
C GLY A 413 21.54 -1.57 -19.15
N THR A 414 22.29 -0.52 -18.82
CA THR A 414 23.75 -0.61 -18.60
C THR A 414 24.12 -0.37 -17.14
N GLY A 415 23.38 0.49 -16.45
CA GLY A 415 23.18 0.37 -15.01
C GLY A 415 22.19 -0.76 -14.69
N GLY A 416 22.42 -1.44 -13.58
CA GLY A 416 21.53 -2.48 -13.06
C GLY A 416 20.17 -1.91 -12.64
N ARG A 417 19.11 -2.71 -12.80
CA ARG A 417 17.79 -2.37 -12.24
C ARG A 417 17.80 -2.56 -10.72
N GLY A 418 17.20 -1.62 -9.99
CA GLY A 418 16.95 -1.73 -8.55
C GLY A 418 15.92 -2.80 -8.22
N GLY A 419 16.07 -3.41 -7.05
CA GLY A 419 15.19 -4.47 -6.56
C GLY A 419 13.81 -3.97 -6.16
N ASP A 420 12.83 -4.85 -6.18
CA ASP A 420 11.47 -4.53 -5.77
C ASP A 420 11.35 -4.57 -4.22
N GLY A 421 10.53 -3.70 -3.65
CA GLY A 421 10.28 -3.65 -2.20
C GLY A 421 9.34 -4.75 -1.72
N GLY A 422 9.55 -5.22 -0.49
CA GLY A 422 8.75 -6.25 0.16
C GLY A 422 7.38 -5.76 0.63
N ARG A 423 6.46 -6.68 0.94
CA ARG A 423 5.12 -6.35 1.43
C ARG A 423 5.13 -6.06 2.93
N GLY A 424 4.30 -5.11 3.36
CA GLY A 424 3.95 -4.92 4.77
C GLY A 424 2.99 -6.01 5.25
N GLY A 425 3.06 -6.31 6.54
CA GLY A 425 2.25 -7.34 7.18
C GLY A 425 0.85 -6.87 7.56
N ASP A 426 -0.09 -7.80 7.61
CA ASP A 426 -1.47 -7.55 8.04
C ASP A 426 -1.54 -7.27 9.56
N SER A 427 -2.35 -6.28 9.94
CA SER A 427 -2.61 -5.89 11.33
C SER A 427 -4.00 -6.30 11.81
N LEU A 428 -4.07 -6.80 13.04
CA LEU A 428 -5.32 -7.14 13.72
C LEU A 428 -5.92 -5.93 14.47
N GLY A 429 -7.24 -5.88 14.57
CA GLY A 429 -7.94 -4.84 15.33
C GLY A 429 -7.88 -3.44 14.69
N ASP A 430 -7.78 -2.39 15.51
CA ASP A 430 -7.74 -0.98 15.08
C ASP A 430 -6.34 -0.46 14.72
N ASN A 431 -5.35 -1.34 14.68
CA ASN A 431 -3.96 -1.01 14.36
C ASN A 431 -3.75 -0.79 12.86
N THR A 432 -2.78 0.09 12.54
CA THR A 432 -2.35 0.35 11.16
C THR A 432 -1.66 -0.88 10.57
N GLY A 433 -2.02 -1.27 9.35
CA GLY A 433 -1.29 -2.29 8.57
C GLY A 433 0.15 -1.86 8.28
N GLY A 434 1.07 -2.82 8.18
CA GLY A 434 2.47 -2.51 7.89
C GLY A 434 2.67 -1.85 6.53
N ASN A 435 3.64 -0.95 6.38
CA ASN A 435 3.87 -0.31 5.08
C ASN A 435 4.60 -1.25 4.11
N GLY A 436 4.34 -1.09 2.80
CA GLY A 436 5.17 -1.73 1.78
C GLY A 436 6.55 -1.06 1.70
N GLY A 437 7.59 -1.86 1.47
CA GLY A 437 8.96 -1.35 1.33
C GLY A 437 9.15 -0.54 0.04
N ASP A 438 9.99 0.48 0.07
CA ASP A 438 10.35 1.24 -1.13
C ASP A 438 11.16 0.36 -2.12
N GLY A 439 11.00 0.62 -3.42
CA GLY A 439 11.82 0.01 -4.47
C GLY A 439 13.24 0.61 -4.48
N GLY A 440 14.24 -0.21 -4.82
CA GLY A 440 15.62 0.23 -4.97
C GLY A 440 15.86 1.07 -6.22
N LYS A 441 16.86 1.94 -6.21
CA LYS A 441 17.21 2.80 -7.35
C LYS A 441 17.87 2.00 -8.47
N GLY A 442 17.75 2.46 -9.70
CA GLY A 442 18.59 1.98 -10.80
C GLY A 442 20.00 2.57 -10.76
N GLY A 443 21.00 1.80 -11.17
CA GLY A 443 22.40 2.24 -11.24
C GLY A 443 22.72 3.16 -12.41
N LEU A 444 23.89 3.82 -12.39
CA LEU A 444 24.37 4.70 -13.45
C LEU A 444 24.71 3.93 -14.74
N GLY A 445 24.22 4.43 -15.88
CA GLY A 445 24.62 3.98 -17.20
C GLY A 445 25.62 4.95 -17.84
N THR A 446 26.93 4.71 -17.66
CA THR A 446 28.00 5.58 -18.18
C THR A 446 28.13 5.58 -19.72
N VAL A 447 27.50 4.61 -20.38
CA VAL A 447 27.20 4.62 -21.82
C VAL A 447 25.85 3.92 -21.98
N GLY A 448 24.97 4.39 -22.86
CA GLY A 448 23.68 3.73 -23.12
C GLY A 448 22.55 4.18 -22.17
N PHE A 449 22.04 3.26 -21.35
CA PHE A 449 20.81 3.43 -20.58
C PHE A 449 21.04 3.31 -19.06
N GLY A 450 20.64 4.32 -18.31
CA GLY A 450 20.56 4.23 -16.85
C GLY A 450 19.65 3.08 -16.39
N GLY A 451 19.96 2.55 -15.20
CA GLY A 451 19.23 1.43 -14.59
C GLY A 451 17.78 1.77 -14.29
N GLN A 452 16.90 0.78 -14.35
CA GLN A 452 15.49 0.97 -14.01
C GLN A 452 15.30 1.03 -12.49
N GLY A 453 14.38 1.86 -12.02
CA GLY A 453 13.91 1.80 -10.65
C GLY A 453 13.17 0.48 -10.33
N GLY A 454 13.30 0.01 -9.10
CA GLY A 454 12.50 -1.09 -8.55
C GLY A 454 11.08 -0.64 -8.22
N THR A 455 10.12 -1.56 -8.21
CA THR A 455 8.74 -1.24 -7.82
C THR A 455 8.56 -1.27 -6.32
N GLY A 456 7.74 -0.37 -5.79
CA GLY A 456 7.38 -0.36 -4.37
C GLY A 456 6.50 -1.54 -3.97
N GLY A 457 6.70 -2.00 -2.73
CA GLY A 457 5.97 -3.10 -2.11
C GLY A 457 4.53 -2.74 -1.73
N TRP A 458 3.73 -3.75 -1.41
CA TRP A 458 2.32 -3.55 -1.07
C TRP A 458 2.16 -3.27 0.43
N GLY A 459 1.29 -2.35 0.80
CA GLY A 459 0.90 -2.15 2.19
C GLY A 459 0.07 -3.33 2.70
N GLY A 460 0.29 -3.69 3.97
CA GLY A 460 -0.45 -4.73 4.67
C GLY A 460 -1.87 -4.29 5.03
N GLY A 461 -2.77 -5.26 5.15
CA GLY A 461 -4.17 -5.04 5.50
C GLY A 461 -4.37 -4.63 6.96
N SER A 462 -5.59 -4.21 7.29
CA SER A 462 -6.05 -4.05 8.67
C SER A 462 -7.50 -4.54 8.81
N ASP A 463 -7.86 -5.09 9.97
CA ASP A 463 -9.26 -5.40 10.28
C ASP A 463 -10.09 -4.11 10.39
N THR A 464 -9.85 -3.31 11.41
CA THR A 464 -10.68 -2.14 11.74
C THR A 464 -9.88 -0.83 11.76
N GLY A 465 -8.56 -0.92 11.68
CA GLY A 465 -7.63 0.21 11.61
C GLY A 465 -7.32 0.64 10.18
N THR A 466 -6.30 1.48 10.03
CA THR A 466 -5.91 1.96 8.70
C THR A 466 -5.09 0.92 7.94
N GLY A 467 -5.36 0.71 6.65
CA GLY A 467 -4.47 -0.12 5.82
C GLY A 467 -3.10 0.53 5.66
N GLY A 468 -2.04 -0.28 5.56
CA GLY A 468 -0.67 0.21 5.38
C GLY A 468 -0.47 0.93 4.05
N VAL A 469 0.47 1.86 3.98
CA VAL A 469 0.74 2.61 2.73
C VAL A 469 1.58 1.73 1.80
N GLY A 470 1.31 1.79 0.49
CA GLY A 470 2.16 1.16 -0.51
C GLY A 470 3.54 1.82 -0.58
N GLY A 471 4.60 1.03 -0.75
CA GLY A 471 5.96 1.56 -0.89
C GLY A 471 6.11 2.41 -2.15
N ASN A 472 7.02 3.38 -2.14
CA ASN A 472 7.31 4.21 -3.30
C ASN A 472 8.16 3.40 -4.30
N GLY A 473 8.11 3.79 -5.58
CA GLY A 473 9.06 3.28 -6.56
C GLY A 473 10.48 3.80 -6.29
N GLY A 474 11.48 3.04 -6.72
CA GLY A 474 12.88 3.47 -6.69
C GLY A 474 13.24 4.39 -7.86
N LEU A 475 14.17 5.31 -7.66
CA LEU A 475 14.57 6.28 -8.70
C LEU A 475 15.16 5.58 -9.93
N GLY A 476 14.91 6.14 -11.12
CA GLY A 476 15.64 5.75 -12.32
C GLY A 476 17.10 6.19 -12.23
N GLY A 477 18.02 5.32 -12.63
CA GLY A 477 19.44 5.63 -12.69
C GLY A 477 19.76 6.60 -13.82
N ASN A 478 20.78 7.45 -13.65
CA ASN A 478 21.16 8.40 -14.68
C ASN A 478 21.87 7.70 -15.86
N GLY A 479 21.77 8.28 -17.05
CA GLY A 479 22.74 8.11 -18.13
C GLY A 479 23.83 9.18 -18.02
N ALA A 480 25.09 8.82 -18.32
CA ALA A 480 26.29 9.64 -18.18
C ALA A 480 26.06 11.16 -18.25
N THR A 481 26.29 11.88 -17.15
CA THR A 481 25.85 13.27 -16.98
C THR A 481 26.90 14.32 -17.38
N ASP A 482 28.17 13.94 -17.44
CA ASP A 482 29.30 14.87 -17.45
C ASP A 482 30.05 14.91 -18.81
N ASP A 483 29.78 13.96 -19.70
CA ASP A 483 30.32 13.93 -21.07
C ASP A 483 29.21 14.17 -22.11
N PRO A 484 29.04 15.41 -22.61
CA PRO A 484 28.03 15.71 -23.63
C PRO A 484 28.34 15.06 -24.98
N SER A 485 29.53 14.51 -25.22
CA SER A 485 29.89 13.84 -26.48
C SER A 485 29.43 12.37 -26.55
N VAL A 486 28.81 11.85 -25.48
CA VAL A 486 28.23 10.50 -25.42
C VAL A 486 26.71 10.61 -25.31
N ALA A 487 25.96 10.01 -26.24
CA ALA A 487 24.50 9.99 -26.19
C ALA A 487 24.01 8.91 -25.20
N THR A 488 23.37 9.32 -24.11
CA THR A 488 22.77 8.42 -23.12
C THR A 488 21.28 8.70 -22.91
N THR A 489 20.57 7.71 -22.36
CA THR A 489 19.17 7.81 -21.92
C THR A 489 19.08 7.47 -20.44
N GLY A 490 18.38 8.27 -19.66
CA GLY A 490 18.11 7.96 -18.26
C GLY A 490 17.19 6.74 -18.07
N GLY A 491 17.33 6.05 -16.95
CA GLY A 491 16.47 4.92 -16.57
C GLY A 491 15.06 5.39 -16.17
N GLN A 492 14.06 4.52 -16.32
CA GLN A 492 12.69 4.84 -15.90
C GLN A 492 12.61 4.80 -14.36
N GLY A 493 11.79 5.68 -13.79
CA GLY A 493 11.41 5.60 -12.40
C GLY A 493 10.56 4.35 -12.10
N GLY A 494 10.74 3.77 -10.92
CA GLY A 494 9.95 2.65 -10.44
C GLY A 494 8.49 3.01 -10.18
N TYR A 495 7.59 2.03 -10.31
CA TYR A 495 6.18 2.21 -9.96
C TYR A 495 5.98 2.14 -8.45
N GLY A 496 5.05 2.93 -7.92
CA GLY A 496 4.60 2.82 -6.54
C GLY A 496 3.75 1.57 -6.31
N GLY A 497 3.82 1.03 -5.10
CA GLY A 497 3.09 -0.16 -4.67
C GLY A 497 1.65 0.12 -4.24
N SER A 498 0.85 -0.93 -4.09
CA SER A 498 -0.56 -0.81 -3.71
C SER A 498 -0.72 -0.53 -2.21
N GLY A 499 -1.69 0.31 -1.85
CA GLY A 499 -2.10 0.48 -0.46
C GLY A 499 -2.85 -0.73 0.09
N GLY A 500 -2.71 -0.97 1.38
CA GLY A 500 -3.33 -2.07 2.10
C GLY A 500 -4.85 -1.91 2.25
N ASN A 501 -5.57 -3.02 2.18
CA ASN A 501 -7.02 -3.03 2.36
C ASN A 501 -7.40 -2.81 3.83
N SER A 502 -8.64 -2.42 4.10
CA SER A 502 -9.21 -2.48 5.45
C SER A 502 -10.62 -3.07 5.43
N ASN A 503 -11.03 -3.77 6.48
CA ASN A 503 -12.41 -4.23 6.59
C ASN A 503 -13.31 -3.07 7.04
N SER A 504 -13.06 -2.46 8.20
CA SER A 504 -13.91 -1.34 8.69
C SER A 504 -13.21 0.00 8.94
N GLY A 505 -11.90 0.10 8.72
CA GLY A 505 -11.14 1.36 8.82
C GLY A 505 -10.78 1.93 7.45
N THR A 506 -10.06 3.05 7.43
CA THR A 506 -9.62 3.70 6.18
C THR A 506 -8.49 2.90 5.54
N SER A 507 -8.70 2.41 4.33
CA SER A 507 -7.67 1.67 3.59
C SER A 507 -6.48 2.55 3.19
N GLY A 508 -5.31 1.93 3.03
CA GLY A 508 -4.03 2.62 2.83
C GLY A 508 -3.90 3.27 1.45
N ALA A 509 -3.12 4.35 1.38
CA ALA A 509 -2.82 5.00 0.10
C ALA A 509 -1.84 4.18 -0.75
N GLY A 510 -1.92 4.33 -2.08
CA GLY A 510 -0.92 3.81 -2.99
C GLY A 510 0.40 4.60 -2.87
N GLY A 511 1.52 3.92 -3.04
CA GLY A 511 2.85 4.54 -3.03
C GLY A 511 3.09 5.41 -4.25
N ASN A 512 4.01 6.38 -4.16
CA ASN A 512 4.30 7.26 -5.29
C ASN A 512 5.22 6.58 -6.32
N GLY A 513 5.04 6.93 -7.60
CA GLY A 513 6.00 6.63 -8.64
C GLY A 513 7.27 7.47 -8.47
N ALA A 514 8.42 6.91 -8.85
CA ALA A 514 9.72 7.54 -8.68
C ALA A 514 10.09 8.46 -9.86
N ALA A 515 11.02 9.39 -9.65
CA ALA A 515 11.56 10.16 -10.76
C ALA A 515 12.35 9.27 -11.74
N GLY A 516 12.26 9.56 -13.03
CA GLY A 516 13.17 9.04 -14.04
C GLY A 516 14.56 9.67 -13.92
N GLY A 517 15.59 8.93 -14.33
CA GLY A 517 16.96 9.44 -14.33
C GLY A 517 17.21 10.47 -15.44
N ASP A 518 18.19 11.35 -15.26
CA ASP A 518 18.64 12.26 -16.32
C ASP A 518 19.50 11.49 -17.35
N GLY A 519 19.66 12.01 -18.57
CA GLY A 519 20.61 11.51 -19.56
C GLY A 519 21.02 12.61 -20.54
N THR A 520 22.18 12.49 -21.19
CA THR A 520 22.65 13.55 -22.12
C THR A 520 21.74 13.75 -23.32
N LEU A 521 21.33 12.67 -24.00
CA LEU A 521 20.39 12.77 -25.11
C LEU A 521 18.95 12.77 -24.62
N ARG A 522 18.58 11.85 -23.72
CA ARG A 522 17.18 11.63 -23.33
C ARG A 522 17.01 11.41 -21.82
N GLY A 523 16.04 12.08 -21.22
CA GLY A 523 15.60 11.76 -19.85
C GLY A 523 14.79 10.46 -19.77
N GLY A 524 14.93 9.74 -18.66
CA GLY A 524 14.03 8.62 -18.34
C GLY A 524 12.63 9.12 -17.97
N ASN A 525 11.60 8.32 -18.21
CA ASN A 525 10.24 8.70 -17.79
C ASN A 525 10.07 8.47 -16.29
N GLY A 526 9.18 9.25 -15.67
CA GLY A 526 8.73 9.01 -14.31
C GLY A 526 7.94 7.71 -14.18
N GLY A 527 8.06 7.06 -13.03
CA GLY A 527 7.28 5.87 -12.69
C GLY A 527 5.81 6.21 -12.41
N GLY A 528 4.92 5.24 -12.59
CA GLY A 528 3.50 5.42 -12.26
C GLY A 528 3.23 5.28 -10.76
N GLY A 529 2.25 6.03 -10.24
CA GLY A 529 1.77 5.86 -8.87
C GLY A 529 0.99 4.56 -8.65
N GLY A 530 1.05 4.04 -7.43
CA GLY A 530 0.36 2.82 -7.02
C GLY A 530 -1.13 3.03 -6.73
N THR A 531 -1.89 1.94 -6.67
CA THR A 531 -3.34 2.01 -6.39
C THR A 531 -3.63 2.09 -4.90
N GLY A 532 -4.59 2.94 -4.50
CA GLY A 532 -5.11 2.95 -3.14
C GLY A 532 -5.86 1.66 -2.78
N GLY A 533 -5.83 1.29 -1.50
CA GLY A 533 -6.49 0.09 -0.99
C GLY A 533 -8.01 0.19 -0.98
N TYR A 534 -8.69 -0.94 -0.78
CA TYR A 534 -10.14 -1.02 -0.65
C TYR A 534 -10.58 -1.08 0.81
N SER A 535 -11.66 -0.37 1.18
CA SER A 535 -12.32 -0.48 2.48
C SER A 535 -13.74 -1.03 2.34
N GLN A 536 -14.15 -2.01 3.17
CA GLN A 536 -15.54 -2.50 3.12
C GLN A 536 -16.52 -1.52 3.77
N THR A 537 -16.17 -0.88 4.90
CA THR A 537 -17.11 0.00 5.61
C THR A 537 -16.68 1.44 5.88
N ALA A 538 -15.46 1.85 5.52
CA ALA A 538 -14.97 3.22 5.67
C ALA A 538 -14.26 3.70 4.39
N ASP A 539 -13.27 4.59 4.50
CA ASP A 539 -12.75 5.32 3.35
C ASP A 539 -11.75 4.49 2.49
N GLY A 540 -11.83 4.70 1.18
CA GLY A 540 -10.91 4.18 0.17
C GLY A 540 -9.60 4.99 0.16
N GLY A 541 -8.46 4.31 0.07
CA GLY A 541 -7.15 4.98 0.07
C GLY A 541 -6.91 5.81 -1.19
N ALA A 542 -6.18 6.92 -1.11
CA ALA A 542 -5.82 7.69 -2.30
C ALA A 542 -4.88 6.91 -3.24
N GLY A 543 -4.96 7.17 -4.55
CA GLY A 543 -3.93 6.72 -5.49
C GLY A 543 -2.63 7.48 -5.27
N GLY A 544 -1.49 6.80 -5.47
CA GLY A 544 -0.18 7.44 -5.38
C GLY A 544 0.10 8.37 -6.56
N ASN A 545 0.95 9.37 -6.37
CA ASN A 545 1.27 10.31 -7.44
C ASN A 545 2.25 9.71 -8.45
N GLY A 546 2.20 10.16 -9.70
CA GLY A 546 3.20 9.85 -10.71
C GLY A 546 4.54 10.53 -10.40
N GLY A 547 5.63 9.88 -10.76
CA GLY A 547 6.99 10.38 -10.56
C GLY A 547 7.40 11.41 -11.61
N ALA A 548 8.34 12.29 -11.27
CA ALA A 548 8.85 13.31 -12.17
C ALA A 548 9.61 12.72 -13.38
N ALA A 549 9.51 13.38 -14.53
CA ALA A 549 10.35 13.09 -15.68
C ALA A 549 11.83 13.44 -15.42
N GLY A 550 12.73 12.60 -15.92
CA GLY A 550 14.15 12.94 -16.06
C GLY A 550 14.41 13.84 -17.28
N LYS A 551 15.58 14.47 -17.34
CA LYS A 551 15.92 15.50 -18.32
C LYS A 551 16.90 15.01 -19.38
N GLY A 552 16.80 15.59 -20.59
CA GLY A 552 17.83 15.52 -21.62
C GLY A 552 18.85 16.66 -21.44
N LEU A 553 20.03 16.38 -20.90
CA LEU A 553 21.00 17.40 -20.49
C LEU A 553 21.76 18.10 -21.64
N GLY A 554 21.74 17.51 -22.85
CA GLY A 554 22.40 18.01 -24.06
C GLY A 554 23.51 17.07 -24.56
N TYR A 555 23.22 16.34 -25.64
CA TYR A 555 24.19 15.56 -26.41
C TYR A 555 24.75 16.39 -27.58
N ASP A 556 26.04 16.72 -27.55
CA ASP A 556 26.73 17.47 -28.60
C ASP A 556 27.41 16.52 -29.60
N ASP A 557 26.93 16.52 -30.85
CA ASP A 557 27.53 15.74 -31.95
C ASP A 557 28.74 16.45 -32.62
N GLY A 558 29.14 17.61 -32.10
CA GLY A 558 30.15 18.51 -32.67
C GLY A 558 29.58 19.55 -33.63
N THR A 559 28.26 19.51 -33.91
CA THR A 559 27.54 20.48 -34.76
C THR A 559 26.25 20.98 -34.11
N THR A 560 25.55 20.11 -33.40
CA THR A 560 24.21 20.32 -32.86
C THR A 560 24.12 19.70 -31.47
N ILE A 561 23.47 20.41 -30.54
CA ILE A 561 23.18 19.90 -29.20
C ILE A 561 21.75 19.35 -29.20
N TRP A 562 21.62 18.04 -28.99
CA TRP A 562 20.36 17.31 -29.02
C TRP A 562 19.86 17.04 -27.59
N SER A 563 18.56 17.21 -27.34
CA SER A 563 17.97 16.92 -26.04
C SER A 563 16.52 16.46 -26.16
N ILE A 564 16.13 15.46 -25.38
CA ILE A 564 14.77 14.92 -25.31
C ILE A 564 14.39 14.82 -23.83
N GLY A 565 13.33 15.51 -23.41
CA GLY A 565 12.77 15.35 -22.07
C GLY A 565 12.15 13.94 -21.88
N GLY A 566 12.27 13.39 -20.67
CA GLY A 566 11.52 12.20 -20.28
C GLY A 566 10.04 12.49 -20.13
N ASN A 567 9.19 11.46 -20.22
CA ASN A 567 7.75 11.60 -20.01
C ASN A 567 7.42 11.61 -18.51
N GLY A 568 6.37 12.34 -18.13
CA GLY A 568 5.88 12.36 -16.75
C GLY A 568 5.22 11.04 -16.35
N GLY A 569 5.38 10.65 -15.08
CA GLY A 569 4.73 9.47 -14.52
C GLY A 569 3.21 9.63 -14.42
N SER A 570 2.48 8.54 -14.66
CA SER A 570 1.02 8.51 -14.50
C SER A 570 0.59 8.44 -13.04
N GLY A 571 -0.51 9.08 -12.70
CA GLY A 571 -1.15 8.96 -11.40
C GLY A 571 -1.76 7.57 -11.16
N GLY A 572 -1.68 7.09 -9.92
CA GLY A 572 -2.29 5.83 -9.49
C GLY A 572 -3.80 5.96 -9.27
N SER A 573 -4.52 4.83 -9.35
CA SER A 573 -5.97 4.82 -9.11
C SER A 573 -6.33 4.91 -7.63
N GLY A 574 -7.35 5.68 -7.30
CA GLY A 574 -7.95 5.74 -5.98
C GLY A 574 -8.69 4.45 -5.61
N GLY A 575 -8.61 4.11 -4.34
CA GLY A 575 -9.23 2.95 -3.73
C GLY A 575 -10.74 3.12 -3.50
N SER A 576 -11.48 2.01 -3.57
CA SER A 576 -12.94 2.02 -3.44
C SER A 576 -13.45 1.85 -2.01
N SER A 577 -14.66 2.32 -1.75
CA SER A 577 -15.41 2.09 -0.50
C SER A 577 -16.66 1.23 -0.76
N GLY A 578 -16.80 0.15 0.01
CA GLY A 578 -17.96 -0.76 -0.01
C GLY A 578 -19.21 -0.22 0.70
N SER A 579 -19.17 1.01 1.25
CA SER A 579 -20.26 1.57 2.07
C SER A 579 -20.45 3.09 1.88
N ALA A 580 -20.99 3.75 2.91
CA ALA A 580 -21.07 5.19 3.07
C ALA A 580 -19.70 5.93 3.19
N GLY A 581 -18.56 5.22 3.10
CA GLY A 581 -17.24 5.84 3.09
C GLY A 581 -16.90 6.59 1.80
N THR A 582 -15.99 7.55 1.92
CA THR A 582 -15.43 8.31 0.80
C THR A 582 -14.42 7.44 0.07
N ALA A 583 -14.57 7.29 -1.24
CA ALA A 583 -13.57 6.60 -2.04
C ALA A 583 -12.38 7.53 -2.34
N GLY A 584 -11.20 6.94 -2.52
CA GLY A 584 -9.97 7.68 -2.75
C GLY A 584 -9.98 8.40 -4.09
N ASN A 585 -9.40 9.61 -4.13
CA ASN A 585 -9.10 10.27 -5.40
C ASN A 585 -7.96 9.54 -6.11
N GLY A 586 -7.91 9.70 -7.44
CA GLY A 586 -6.71 9.36 -8.20
C GLY A 586 -5.52 10.22 -7.78
N GLY A 587 -4.32 9.63 -7.78
CA GLY A 587 -3.08 10.37 -7.53
C GLY A 587 -2.72 11.27 -8.71
N THR A 588 -2.02 12.37 -8.47
CA THR A 588 -1.69 13.34 -9.52
C THR A 588 -0.70 12.78 -10.52
N ALA A 589 -0.88 13.08 -11.81
CA ALA A 589 0.17 12.88 -12.80
C ALA A 589 1.36 13.83 -12.56
N ALA A 590 2.50 13.50 -13.14
CA ALA A 590 3.63 14.42 -13.26
C ALA A 590 3.74 15.00 -14.68
N ASP A 591 4.38 16.16 -14.78
CA ASP A 591 4.68 16.82 -16.04
C ASP A 591 5.83 16.10 -16.79
N GLY A 592 5.83 16.21 -18.12
CA GLY A 592 6.96 15.84 -18.95
C GLY A 592 8.10 16.86 -18.81
N ALA A 593 9.35 16.41 -18.90
CA ALA A 593 10.49 17.30 -18.74
C ALA A 593 10.66 18.23 -19.94
N ASP A 594 11.04 19.48 -19.70
CA ASP A 594 11.50 20.38 -20.75
C ASP A 594 12.75 19.81 -21.45
N GLY A 595 12.78 19.94 -22.77
CA GLY A 595 13.99 19.83 -23.56
C GLY A 595 14.93 21.02 -23.30
N LEU A 596 16.24 20.81 -23.46
CA LEU A 596 17.24 21.86 -23.27
C LEU A 596 16.97 23.06 -24.20
N THR A 597 17.32 24.27 -23.75
CA THR A 597 17.26 25.49 -24.58
C THR A 597 18.64 26.13 -24.72
N GLY A 598 18.90 26.80 -25.85
CA GLY A 598 20.19 27.46 -26.08
C GLY A 598 20.51 27.67 -27.56
N ALA A 599 21.70 28.23 -27.81
CA ALA A 599 22.24 28.34 -29.18
C ALA A 599 22.66 26.94 -29.69
N ASN A 600 22.33 26.64 -30.95
CA ASN A 600 22.58 25.34 -31.59
C ASN A 600 21.87 24.14 -30.92
N VAL A 601 20.85 24.38 -30.08
CA VAL A 601 20.09 23.32 -29.41
C VAL A 601 18.84 22.95 -30.21
N VAL A 602 18.70 21.66 -30.55
CA VAL A 602 17.50 21.06 -31.15
C VAL A 602 16.92 20.09 -30.11
N SER A 603 15.78 20.43 -29.53
CA SER A 603 15.22 19.65 -28.43
C SER A 603 13.72 19.38 -28.52
N ILE A 604 13.31 18.30 -27.87
CA ILE A 604 11.92 17.85 -27.73
C ILE A 604 11.57 17.80 -26.24
N GLY A 605 10.44 18.38 -25.86
CA GLY A 605 9.89 18.22 -24.53
C GLY A 605 9.18 16.88 -24.36
N GLY A 606 9.22 16.34 -23.14
CA GLY A 606 8.61 15.06 -22.82
C GLY A 606 7.09 15.11 -22.70
N GLN A 607 6.44 13.95 -22.84
CA GLN A 607 4.97 13.82 -22.74
C GLN A 607 4.50 13.94 -21.30
N GLY A 608 3.35 14.59 -21.06
CA GLY A 608 2.72 14.67 -19.74
C GLY A 608 2.12 13.34 -19.28
N GLY A 609 2.19 13.05 -17.97
CA GLY A 609 1.63 11.83 -17.39
C GLY A 609 0.10 11.81 -17.39
N ALA A 610 -0.52 10.64 -17.52
CA ALA A 610 -1.97 10.50 -17.40
C ALA A 610 -2.42 10.58 -15.93
N GLY A 611 -3.51 11.29 -15.64
CA GLY A 611 -4.09 11.43 -14.30
C GLY A 611 -4.67 10.12 -13.76
N GLY A 612 -4.58 9.95 -12.44
CA GLY A 612 -5.10 8.79 -11.72
C GLY A 612 -6.62 8.73 -11.73
N GLN A 613 -7.17 7.52 -11.81
CA GLN A 613 -8.62 7.26 -11.78
C GLN A 613 -9.17 7.42 -10.36
N GLY A 614 -10.39 7.94 -10.20
CA GLY A 614 -11.09 8.00 -8.91
C GLY A 614 -11.70 6.66 -8.49
N GLY A 615 -11.67 6.37 -7.18
CA GLY A 615 -12.27 5.16 -6.61
C GLY A 615 -13.80 5.19 -6.56
N THR A 616 -14.44 4.01 -6.54
CA THR A 616 -15.91 3.88 -6.47
C THR A 616 -16.44 3.85 -5.03
N SER A 617 -17.63 4.41 -4.77
CA SER A 617 -18.26 4.38 -3.43
C SER A 617 -19.67 3.77 -3.46
N SER A 618 -20.06 3.08 -2.39
CA SER A 618 -21.39 2.43 -2.25
C SER A 618 -22.25 3.10 -1.18
N GLY A 619 -22.40 4.42 -1.29
CA GLY A 619 -23.28 5.26 -0.48
C GLY A 619 -22.61 6.50 0.11
N GLY A 620 -21.30 6.66 -0.05
CA GLY A 620 -20.53 7.85 0.35
C GLY A 620 -20.22 8.76 -0.84
N VAL A 621 -19.07 9.42 -0.83
CA VAL A 621 -18.60 10.25 -1.96
C VAL A 621 -17.63 9.42 -2.82
N SER A 622 -17.86 9.36 -4.13
CA SER A 622 -16.91 8.71 -5.05
C SER A 622 -15.69 9.58 -5.32
N GLY A 623 -14.55 8.95 -5.57
CA GLY A 623 -13.29 9.63 -5.78
C GLY A 623 -13.28 10.40 -7.10
N ASN A 624 -12.65 11.57 -7.12
CA ASN A 624 -12.39 12.30 -8.35
C ASN A 624 -11.19 11.69 -9.09
N GLY A 625 -11.22 11.75 -10.42
CA GLY A 625 -10.03 11.59 -11.23
C GLY A 625 -9.12 12.81 -11.09
N SER A 626 -7.80 12.61 -11.18
CA SER A 626 -6.84 13.70 -11.09
C SER A 626 -6.56 14.34 -12.46
N ASN A 627 -5.95 15.52 -12.44
CA ASN A 627 -5.50 16.15 -13.68
C ASN A 627 -4.31 15.38 -14.29
N GLY A 628 -4.20 15.43 -15.61
CA GLY A 628 -3.02 14.99 -16.37
C GLY A 628 -1.91 16.04 -16.30
N GLY A 629 -0.65 15.59 -16.41
CA GLY A 629 0.52 16.46 -16.36
C GLY A 629 0.69 17.25 -17.66
N ALA A 630 1.33 18.41 -17.57
CA ALA A 630 1.72 19.19 -18.74
C ALA A 630 2.78 18.44 -19.57
N GLY A 631 2.76 18.64 -20.88
CA GLY A 631 3.87 18.29 -21.76
C GLY A 631 5.00 19.31 -21.61
N GLY A 632 6.24 18.84 -21.64
CA GLY A 632 7.42 19.68 -21.57
C GLY A 632 7.59 20.53 -22.83
N ASN A 633 8.25 21.68 -22.69
CA ASN A 633 8.60 22.56 -23.79
C ASN A 633 9.84 22.04 -24.53
N GLY A 634 10.04 22.40 -25.80
CA GLY A 634 11.26 22.08 -26.54
C GLY A 634 11.59 23.11 -27.60
N THR A 635 12.85 23.18 -28.07
CA THR A 635 13.20 24.15 -29.13
C THR A 635 12.64 23.75 -30.48
N ALA A 636 12.50 22.45 -30.76
CA ALA A 636 11.90 21.93 -31.98
C ALA A 636 10.45 21.48 -31.78
N SER A 637 10.20 20.61 -30.80
CA SER A 637 8.82 20.19 -30.46
C SER A 637 8.52 20.25 -28.96
N GLY A 638 7.30 20.63 -28.63
CA GLY A 638 6.74 20.42 -27.29
C GLY A 638 6.10 19.03 -27.18
N GLY A 639 6.10 18.45 -25.98
CA GLY A 639 5.38 17.23 -25.69
C GLY A 639 3.88 17.48 -25.53
N ASP A 640 3.04 16.49 -25.79
CA ASP A 640 1.60 16.59 -25.54
C ASP A 640 1.30 16.52 -24.03
N GLY A 641 0.20 17.13 -23.62
CA GLY A 641 -0.32 17.04 -22.26
C GLY A 641 -0.97 15.69 -21.99
N GLY A 642 -0.82 15.19 -20.77
CA GLY A 642 -1.41 13.93 -20.36
C GLY A 642 -2.94 14.01 -20.21
N ALA A 643 -3.64 12.90 -20.43
CA ALA A 643 -5.08 12.85 -20.23
C ALA A 643 -5.45 12.93 -18.73
N GLY A 644 -6.56 13.58 -18.41
CA GLY A 644 -7.14 13.57 -17.06
C GLY A 644 -7.73 12.21 -16.69
N GLY A 645 -7.60 11.82 -15.43
CA GLY A 645 -8.20 10.61 -14.88
C GLY A 645 -9.72 10.71 -14.80
N TRP A 646 -10.43 9.59 -14.88
CA TRP A 646 -11.89 9.59 -14.80
C TRP A 646 -12.33 9.57 -13.34
N GLY A 647 -13.49 10.12 -13.05
CA GLY A 647 -14.11 10.03 -11.72
C GLY A 647 -14.73 8.66 -11.48
N GLY A 648 -14.72 8.22 -10.23
CA GLY A 648 -15.28 6.93 -9.83
C GLY A 648 -16.81 6.91 -9.82
N ASP A 649 -17.39 5.75 -10.12
CA ASP A 649 -18.84 5.53 -10.04
C ASP A 649 -19.34 5.50 -8.58
N GLY A 650 -20.51 6.10 -8.37
CA GLY A 650 -21.26 6.07 -7.13
C GLY A 650 -22.44 5.09 -7.20
N TYR A 651 -22.51 4.16 -6.26
CA TYR A 651 -23.57 3.15 -6.15
C TYR A 651 -24.55 3.47 -5.00
N SER A 652 -25.72 2.83 -5.04
CA SER A 652 -26.71 2.93 -3.95
C SER A 652 -26.34 2.01 -2.79
N GLY A 653 -26.06 2.58 -1.62
CA GLY A 653 -25.87 1.84 -0.39
C GLY A 653 -27.19 1.48 0.31
N LEU A 654 -27.10 0.77 1.43
CA LEU A 654 -28.26 0.41 2.27
C LEU A 654 -28.96 1.62 2.92
N SER A 655 -28.33 2.80 2.95
CA SER A 655 -28.80 4.00 3.67
C SER A 655 -28.81 5.29 2.84
N ALA A 656 -27.97 5.42 1.82
CA ALA A 656 -27.87 6.60 0.95
C ALA A 656 -27.32 6.22 -0.43
N GLY A 657 -27.66 7.02 -1.46
CA GLY A 657 -27.02 6.94 -2.78
C GLY A 657 -25.73 7.76 -2.82
N SER A 658 -24.75 7.32 -3.61
CA SER A 658 -23.49 8.03 -3.86
C SER A 658 -23.54 8.83 -5.17
N SER A 659 -22.93 10.03 -5.18
CA SER A 659 -22.68 10.80 -6.41
C SER A 659 -21.47 10.26 -7.16
N GLY A 660 -21.48 10.38 -8.49
CA GLY A 660 -20.30 10.09 -9.30
C GLY A 660 -19.20 11.13 -9.07
N GLY A 661 -17.94 10.70 -9.09
CA GLY A 661 -16.78 11.58 -8.99
C GLY A 661 -16.56 12.38 -10.28
N ASN A 662 -15.96 13.55 -10.20
CA ASN A 662 -15.60 14.33 -11.39
C ASN A 662 -14.39 13.72 -12.11
N GLY A 663 -14.35 13.85 -13.43
CA GLY A 663 -13.12 13.64 -14.20
C GLY A 663 -12.14 14.80 -14.01
N GLY A 664 -10.85 14.50 -13.99
CA GLY A 664 -9.79 15.51 -13.92
C GLY A 664 -9.51 16.17 -15.26
N ASP A 665 -8.89 17.33 -15.24
CA ASP A 665 -8.55 18.07 -16.47
C ASP A 665 -7.38 17.42 -17.23
N GLY A 666 -7.37 17.58 -18.55
CA GLY A 666 -6.21 17.25 -19.37
C GLY A 666 -5.08 18.26 -19.19
N GLY A 667 -3.84 17.78 -19.19
CA GLY A 667 -2.66 18.62 -19.09
C GLY A 667 -2.45 19.50 -20.32
N THR A 668 -1.74 20.62 -20.17
CA THR A 668 -1.40 21.50 -21.30
C THR A 668 -0.31 20.89 -22.18
N GLY A 669 -0.39 21.05 -23.49
CA GLY A 669 0.72 20.75 -24.39
C GLY A 669 1.86 21.76 -24.23
N GLY A 670 3.09 21.31 -24.41
CA GLY A 670 4.29 22.13 -24.29
C GLY A 670 4.57 23.01 -25.50
N ASP A 671 5.27 24.12 -25.29
CA ASP A 671 5.62 25.08 -26.33
C ASP A 671 6.76 24.58 -27.25
N SER A 672 6.75 25.02 -28.52
CA SER A 672 7.84 24.88 -29.48
C SER A 672 8.59 26.21 -29.72
N GLY A 673 9.90 26.17 -29.52
CA GLY A 673 10.85 27.25 -29.86
C GLY A 673 11.09 27.46 -31.36
N GLY A 674 10.34 26.82 -32.24
CA GLY A 674 10.32 27.12 -33.68
C GLY A 674 11.53 26.60 -34.48
N VAL A 675 12.42 25.83 -33.86
CA VAL A 675 13.62 25.28 -34.51
C VAL A 675 13.22 24.11 -35.41
N THR A 676 13.54 24.18 -36.70
CA THR A 676 13.30 23.06 -37.63
C THR A 676 14.23 21.89 -37.33
N THR A 677 13.66 20.69 -37.11
CA THR A 677 14.42 19.43 -37.06
C THR A 677 15.21 19.22 -38.36
N PRO A 678 16.56 19.14 -38.33
CA PRO A 678 17.35 18.96 -39.54
C PRO A 678 17.40 17.49 -40.00
N VAL A 679 17.71 17.28 -41.28
CA VAL A 679 17.82 15.94 -41.87
C VAL A 679 19.00 15.17 -41.25
N GLY A 680 18.73 13.98 -40.72
CA GLY A 680 19.73 13.15 -40.04
C GLY A 680 19.68 13.23 -38.51
N ALA A 681 18.64 13.85 -37.94
CA ALA A 681 18.40 13.90 -36.51
C ALA A 681 18.35 12.49 -35.84
N PRO A 682 18.67 12.38 -34.53
CA PRO A 682 18.53 11.15 -33.77
C PRO A 682 17.11 10.57 -33.79
N THR A 683 16.98 9.27 -33.54
CA THR A 683 15.68 8.59 -33.50
C THR A 683 14.76 9.16 -32.40
N GLY A 684 13.55 9.56 -32.81
CA GLY A 684 12.58 10.26 -31.96
C GLY A 684 12.42 11.74 -32.30
N PHE A 685 13.24 12.30 -33.20
CA PHE A 685 13.02 13.64 -33.76
C PHE A 685 12.25 13.56 -35.09
N ASP A 686 10.98 13.96 -35.05
CA ASP A 686 10.12 14.13 -36.22
C ASP A 686 10.04 15.63 -36.64
N SER A 687 9.10 15.96 -37.53
CA SER A 687 8.83 17.36 -37.92
C SER A 687 8.44 18.21 -36.70
N SER A 688 9.05 19.38 -36.56
CA SER A 688 8.79 20.32 -35.46
C SER A 688 7.30 20.67 -35.30
N HIS A 689 6.76 20.51 -34.10
CA HIS A 689 5.37 20.83 -33.74
C HIS A 689 5.27 21.29 -32.28
N ALA A 690 4.34 22.20 -31.93
CA ALA A 690 4.00 22.35 -30.52
C ALA A 690 3.19 21.14 -30.00
N GLY A 691 3.15 20.94 -28.70
CA GLY A 691 2.45 19.82 -28.08
C GLY A 691 0.94 20.02 -28.06
N ASN A 692 0.15 18.95 -28.21
CA ASN A 692 -1.30 19.01 -28.10
C ASN A 692 -1.74 18.98 -26.63
N GLY A 693 -2.90 19.55 -26.32
CA GLY A 693 -3.51 19.45 -25.00
C GLY A 693 -4.08 18.06 -24.74
N GLY A 694 -3.94 17.57 -23.50
CA GLY A 694 -4.49 16.29 -23.07
C GLY A 694 -6.02 16.29 -23.03
N ALA A 695 -6.63 15.12 -23.21
CA ALA A 695 -8.08 14.98 -23.07
C ALA A 695 -8.51 15.07 -21.59
N GLY A 696 -9.66 15.69 -21.32
CA GLY A 696 -10.28 15.68 -20.00
C GLY A 696 -10.87 14.31 -19.65
N GLY A 697 -10.79 13.94 -18.38
CA GLY A 697 -11.31 12.67 -17.87
C GLY A 697 -12.85 12.62 -17.84
N MET A 698 -13.41 11.42 -17.93
CA MET A 698 -14.88 11.25 -17.84
C MET A 698 -15.37 11.42 -16.39
N GLY A 699 -16.56 11.97 -16.20
CA GLY A 699 -17.24 11.94 -14.90
C GLY A 699 -17.86 10.56 -14.62
N GLY A 700 -17.78 10.11 -13.37
CA GLY A 700 -18.34 8.83 -12.94
C GLY A 700 -19.87 8.83 -12.91
N HIS A 701 -20.49 7.67 -13.08
CA HIS A 701 -21.95 7.51 -13.04
C HIS A 701 -22.46 7.45 -11.59
N SER A 702 -23.69 7.91 -11.33
CA SER A 702 -24.43 7.61 -10.10
C SER A 702 -25.55 6.62 -10.40
N TYR A 703 -25.52 5.44 -9.77
CA TYR A 703 -26.57 4.42 -9.83
C TYR A 703 -27.54 4.48 -8.63
N GLY A 704 -27.50 5.57 -7.87
CA GLY A 704 -28.23 5.74 -6.60
C GLY A 704 -29.22 6.89 -6.56
N GLY A 705 -29.54 7.50 -7.71
CA GLY A 705 -30.43 8.66 -7.77
C GLY A 705 -29.79 9.97 -7.28
N GLN A 706 -28.46 10.08 -7.34
CA GLN A 706 -27.72 11.31 -7.05
C GLN A 706 -27.18 11.94 -8.34
N THR A 707 -26.41 13.02 -8.21
CA THR A 707 -25.72 13.68 -9.32
C THR A 707 -24.60 12.80 -9.89
N GLY A 708 -24.51 12.71 -11.22
CA GLY A 708 -23.36 12.15 -11.94
C GLY A 708 -22.19 13.14 -11.97
N GLY A 709 -20.96 12.64 -12.08
CA GLY A 709 -19.77 13.49 -12.10
C GLY A 709 -19.68 14.35 -13.36
N ASN A 710 -19.10 15.54 -13.27
CA ASN A 710 -18.77 16.34 -14.46
C ASN A 710 -17.55 15.75 -15.18
N GLY A 711 -17.52 15.88 -16.51
CA GLY A 711 -16.31 15.63 -17.28
C GLY A 711 -15.27 16.73 -17.08
N GLY A 712 -14.00 16.36 -17.01
CA GLY A 712 -12.88 17.30 -16.89
C GLY A 712 -12.66 18.11 -18.17
N THR A 713 -12.03 19.27 -18.04
CA THR A 713 -11.72 20.11 -19.21
C THR A 713 -10.57 19.54 -20.03
N GLY A 714 -10.56 19.76 -21.34
CA GLY A 714 -9.41 19.44 -22.19
C GLY A 714 -8.31 20.48 -21.99
N GLY A 715 -7.05 20.02 -21.96
CA GLY A 715 -5.89 20.88 -21.80
C GLY A 715 -5.67 21.80 -23.01
N THR A 716 -4.99 22.93 -22.81
CA THR A 716 -4.65 23.82 -23.93
C THR A 716 -3.52 23.25 -24.77
N GLY A 717 -3.53 23.46 -26.08
CA GLY A 717 -2.39 23.19 -26.94
C GLY A 717 -1.24 24.18 -26.67
N GLY A 718 -0.01 23.72 -26.87
CA GLY A 718 1.20 24.50 -26.70
C GLY A 718 1.42 25.52 -27.81
N ASN A 719 2.12 26.60 -27.49
CA ASN A 719 2.40 27.68 -28.41
C ASN A 719 3.61 27.37 -29.30
N ALA A 720 3.70 27.99 -30.46
CA ALA A 720 4.77 27.82 -31.43
C ALA A 720 5.36 29.16 -31.86
N THR A 721 6.63 29.14 -32.22
CA THR A 721 7.34 30.28 -32.80
C THR A 721 7.91 29.93 -34.18
N GLY A 722 8.30 30.95 -34.96
CA GLY A 722 8.68 30.75 -36.36
C GLY A 722 7.56 30.09 -37.17
N ALA A 723 7.96 29.22 -38.12
CA ALA A 723 7.06 28.55 -39.05
C ALA A 723 6.40 27.25 -38.50
N VAL A 724 6.46 27.02 -37.20
CA VAL A 724 5.83 25.86 -36.55
C VAL A 724 4.39 26.19 -36.19
N ASP A 725 3.49 25.23 -36.39
CA ASP A 725 2.06 25.35 -36.06
C ASP A 725 1.84 25.14 -34.56
N GLY A 726 0.87 25.88 -33.99
CA GLY A 726 0.45 25.74 -32.60
C GLY A 726 -0.27 24.40 -32.35
N GLY A 727 -0.14 23.86 -31.15
CA GLY A 727 -0.70 22.56 -30.79
C GLY A 727 -2.23 22.61 -30.71
N THR A 728 -2.90 21.48 -30.99
CA THR A 728 -4.36 21.42 -30.85
C THR A 728 -4.78 21.36 -29.38
N GLY A 729 -5.95 21.89 -29.05
CA GLY A 729 -6.54 21.78 -27.72
C GLY A 729 -7.14 20.39 -27.48
N GLY A 730 -7.05 19.90 -26.24
CA GLY A 730 -7.57 18.60 -25.85
C GLY A 730 -9.10 18.53 -25.86
N VAL A 731 -9.65 17.34 -26.08
CA VAL A 731 -11.10 17.10 -26.02
C VAL A 731 -11.58 17.11 -24.56
N GLY A 732 -12.72 17.76 -24.29
CA GLY A 732 -13.34 17.74 -22.96
C GLY A 732 -13.96 16.38 -22.62
N GLY A 733 -13.89 15.99 -21.35
CA GLY A 733 -14.41 14.70 -20.88
C GLY A 733 -15.93 14.61 -20.91
N ALA A 734 -16.47 13.40 -21.05
CA ALA A 734 -17.92 13.18 -20.97
C ALA A 734 -18.44 13.34 -19.53
N GLY A 735 -19.65 13.86 -19.37
CA GLY A 735 -20.35 13.88 -18.09
C GLY A 735 -20.93 12.51 -17.73
N GLY A 736 -20.87 12.15 -16.45
CA GLY A 736 -21.42 10.91 -15.92
C GLY A 736 -22.94 10.95 -15.80
N GLY A 737 -23.59 9.79 -15.95
CA GLY A 737 -25.05 9.67 -15.76
C GLY A 737 -25.48 9.74 -14.30
N GLY A 738 -26.76 10.00 -14.05
CA GLY A 738 -27.35 10.03 -12.70
C GLY A 738 -28.73 10.68 -12.68
N ALA A 739 -29.29 10.93 -11.49
CA ALA A 739 -30.54 11.69 -11.35
C ALA A 739 -30.36 13.16 -11.73
N ALA A 740 -29.22 13.77 -11.43
CA ALA A 740 -28.81 14.98 -12.12
C ALA A 740 -27.57 14.59 -12.93
N ALA A 741 -27.72 14.42 -14.24
CA ALA A 741 -26.59 13.98 -15.04
C ALA A 741 -25.51 15.08 -15.12
N GLY A 742 -24.25 14.66 -15.05
CA GLY A 742 -23.11 15.55 -15.07
C GLY A 742 -22.92 16.22 -16.43
N ASN A 743 -22.32 17.41 -16.42
CA ASN A 743 -22.04 18.16 -17.64
C ASN A 743 -20.78 17.64 -18.33
N GLY A 744 -20.75 17.75 -19.66
CA GLY A 744 -19.53 17.54 -20.44
C GLY A 744 -18.51 18.65 -20.18
N GLY A 745 -17.23 18.29 -20.08
CA GLY A 745 -16.14 19.23 -19.90
C GLY A 745 -15.91 20.08 -21.15
N THR A 746 -15.37 21.29 -20.98
CA THR A 746 -15.03 22.15 -22.13
C THR A 746 -13.81 21.61 -22.86
N GLY A 747 -13.79 21.72 -24.19
CA GLY A 747 -12.59 21.48 -24.97
C GLY A 747 -11.52 22.56 -24.71
N GLY A 748 -10.26 22.17 -24.76
CA GLY A 748 -9.13 23.06 -24.51
C GLY A 748 -8.90 24.03 -25.67
N ALA A 749 -8.32 25.20 -25.38
CA ALA A 749 -7.94 26.14 -26.42
C ALA A 749 -6.76 25.62 -27.25
N GLY A 750 -6.74 25.93 -28.55
CA GLY A 750 -5.57 25.68 -29.40
C GLY A 750 -4.44 26.66 -29.11
N GLY A 751 -3.21 26.20 -29.27
CA GLY A 751 -1.99 26.99 -29.02
C GLY A 751 -1.73 28.05 -30.08
N SER A 752 -1.10 29.16 -29.67
CA SER A 752 -0.81 30.26 -30.60
C SER A 752 0.45 30.03 -31.43
N ALA A 753 0.55 30.60 -32.61
CA ALA A 753 1.72 30.53 -33.49
C ALA A 753 2.22 31.91 -33.93
N ALA A 754 3.47 31.98 -34.41
CA ALA A 754 4.00 33.18 -35.05
C ALA A 754 3.74 33.16 -36.56
N ASP A 755 4.57 32.46 -37.33
CA ASP A 755 4.46 32.36 -38.80
C ASP A 755 3.70 31.11 -39.25
N GLY A 756 3.68 30.06 -38.43
CA GLY A 756 2.80 28.90 -38.60
C GLY A 756 1.34 29.21 -38.28
N ASN A 757 0.47 28.22 -38.45
CA ASN A 757 -0.95 28.31 -38.14
C ASN A 757 -1.20 28.15 -36.64
N GLY A 758 -2.21 28.85 -36.11
CA GLY A 758 -2.68 28.60 -34.76
C GLY A 758 -3.36 27.23 -34.67
N GLY A 759 -3.22 26.54 -33.54
CA GLY A 759 -3.78 25.20 -33.36
C GLY A 759 -5.31 25.22 -33.26
N ASP A 760 -5.96 24.13 -33.68
CA ASP A 760 -7.41 23.98 -33.53
C ASP A 760 -7.81 23.81 -32.05
N GLY A 761 -8.94 24.39 -31.67
CA GLY A 761 -9.54 24.17 -30.35
C GLY A 761 -10.16 22.78 -30.22
N GLY A 762 -10.05 22.18 -29.03
CA GLY A 762 -10.57 20.84 -28.76
C GLY A 762 -12.10 20.79 -28.74
N ALA A 763 -12.68 19.63 -29.05
CA ALA A 763 -14.13 19.44 -28.95
C ALA A 763 -14.59 19.43 -27.48
N GLY A 764 -15.80 19.93 -27.22
CA GLY A 764 -16.45 19.81 -25.92
C GLY A 764 -16.96 18.38 -25.67
N GLY A 765 -16.96 17.97 -24.41
CA GLY A 765 -17.44 16.65 -23.98
C GLY A 765 -18.97 16.52 -24.06
N VAL A 766 -19.45 15.29 -24.22
CA VAL A 766 -20.88 14.98 -24.24
C VAL A 766 -21.46 15.06 -22.82
N GLY A 767 -22.66 15.62 -22.66
CA GLY A 767 -23.37 15.64 -21.39
C GLY A 767 -23.89 14.25 -20.98
N GLY A 768 -23.95 13.97 -19.68
CA GLY A 768 -24.39 12.68 -19.18
C GLY A 768 -25.86 12.40 -19.46
N THR A 769 -26.20 11.13 -19.68
CA THR A 769 -27.60 10.67 -19.78
C THR A 769 -28.23 10.55 -18.39
N ALA A 770 -29.44 11.06 -18.22
CA ALA A 770 -30.14 11.04 -16.94
C ALA A 770 -30.90 9.74 -16.65
N ASP A 771 -31.00 9.39 -15.37
CA ASP A 771 -31.70 8.20 -14.89
C ASP A 771 -33.22 8.28 -15.07
N LYS A 772 -33.82 7.11 -15.28
CA LYS A 772 -35.28 6.93 -15.26
C LYS A 772 -35.86 7.31 -13.89
N GLY A 773 -37.01 7.96 -13.89
CA GLY A 773 -37.85 8.13 -12.70
C GLY A 773 -38.24 6.79 -12.05
N ALA A 774 -38.46 6.81 -10.74
CA ALA A 774 -38.84 5.64 -9.98
C ALA A 774 -40.27 5.17 -10.34
N ASP A 775 -40.44 3.87 -10.53
CA ASP A 775 -41.75 3.26 -10.74
C ASP A 775 -42.61 3.39 -9.47
N GLY A 776 -43.89 3.67 -9.66
CA GLY A 776 -44.86 3.82 -8.60
C GLY A 776 -45.12 2.52 -7.84
N THR A 777 -45.38 2.63 -6.54
CA THR A 777 -45.60 1.48 -5.68
C THR A 777 -46.88 0.73 -6.05
N SER A 778 -46.83 -0.61 -6.01
CA SER A 778 -48.03 -1.41 -6.22
C SER A 778 -49.03 -1.23 -5.07
N GLY A 779 -50.30 -1.05 -5.41
CA GLY A 779 -51.43 -1.10 -4.48
C GLY A 779 -51.75 -2.54 -4.02
N ILE A 780 -51.09 -3.55 -4.58
CA ILE A 780 -51.12 -4.94 -4.13
C ILE A 780 -50.03 -5.13 -3.05
N PRO A 781 -50.37 -5.57 -1.82
CA PRO A 781 -49.40 -5.75 -0.75
C PRO A 781 -48.36 -6.83 -1.07
N VAL A 782 -47.09 -6.54 -0.75
CA VAL A 782 -45.96 -7.49 -0.91
C VAL A 782 -46.03 -8.65 0.09
N LEU A 783 -46.68 -8.44 1.25
CA LEU A 783 -46.83 -9.44 2.32
C LEU A 783 -48.29 -9.89 2.46
N PRO A 784 -48.58 -11.20 2.63
CA PRO A 784 -49.93 -11.71 2.85
C PRO A 784 -50.60 -11.07 4.07
N GLY A 785 -51.76 -10.44 3.87
CA GLY A 785 -52.55 -9.80 4.93
C GLY A 785 -52.45 -8.28 5.01
N GLY A 786 -51.64 -7.62 4.17
CA GLY A 786 -51.70 -6.17 4.00
C GLY A 786 -53.04 -5.70 3.38
N ALA A 787 -53.41 -4.45 3.62
CA ALA A 787 -54.56 -3.83 2.96
C ALA A 787 -54.22 -3.44 1.52
N ASN A 788 -55.06 -3.84 0.56
CA ASN A 788 -54.95 -3.37 -0.81
C ASN A 788 -55.33 -1.88 -0.91
N GLY A 789 -54.72 -1.16 -1.84
CA GLY A 789 -55.00 0.26 -2.12
C GLY A 789 -54.83 0.62 -3.59
N PRO A 790 -54.92 1.91 -3.95
CA PRO A 790 -54.56 2.39 -5.28
C PRO A 790 -53.05 2.21 -5.54
N GLY A 791 -52.67 2.16 -6.81
CA GLY A 791 -51.27 2.23 -7.21
C GLY A 791 -50.69 3.62 -6.94
N GLY A 792 -49.42 3.67 -6.53
CA GLY A 792 -48.67 4.92 -6.47
C GLY A 792 -48.31 5.42 -7.87
N ASN A 793 -48.22 6.73 -8.03
CA ASN A 793 -47.76 7.33 -9.29
C ASN A 793 -46.25 7.11 -9.48
N GLY A 794 -45.81 6.94 -10.72
CA GLY A 794 -44.39 6.98 -11.07
C GLY A 794 -43.84 8.40 -10.97
N THR A 795 -42.56 8.55 -10.63
CA THR A 795 -41.92 9.88 -10.59
C THR A 795 -41.51 10.32 -11.99
N ASN A 796 -41.36 11.62 -12.20
CA ASN A 796 -40.76 12.12 -13.43
C ASN A 796 -39.32 11.59 -13.59
N GLY A 797 -38.89 11.41 -14.83
CA GLY A 797 -37.49 11.29 -15.19
C GLY A 797 -36.79 12.64 -15.13
N ASN A 798 -35.46 12.62 -15.11
CA ASN A 798 -34.67 13.83 -14.84
C ASN A 798 -34.01 14.41 -16.10
N SER A 799 -33.52 15.64 -16.00
CA SER A 799 -32.88 16.34 -17.13
C SER A 799 -31.49 15.81 -17.44
N GLY A 800 -31.17 15.60 -18.72
CA GLY A 800 -29.83 15.26 -19.18
C GLY A 800 -28.81 16.38 -18.95
N GLY A 801 -27.53 16.03 -18.87
CA GLY A 801 -26.42 16.97 -18.61
C GLY A 801 -26.14 17.86 -19.83
N THR A 802 -25.62 19.07 -19.61
CA THR A 802 -25.28 19.95 -20.74
C THR A 802 -24.02 19.47 -21.45
N GLY A 803 -23.97 19.58 -22.77
CA GLY A 803 -22.76 19.39 -23.54
C GLY A 803 -21.73 20.48 -23.22
N GLY A 804 -20.44 20.11 -23.21
CA GLY A 804 -19.34 21.03 -22.97
C GLY A 804 -19.12 21.97 -24.17
N ASN A 805 -18.65 23.19 -23.91
CA ASN A 805 -18.28 24.11 -24.99
C ASN A 805 -17.02 23.63 -25.71
N GLY A 806 -16.95 23.85 -27.03
CA GLY A 806 -15.73 23.68 -27.80
C GLY A 806 -14.67 24.74 -27.46
N GLY A 807 -13.41 24.35 -27.51
CA GLY A 807 -12.27 25.22 -27.23
C GLY A 807 -12.05 26.30 -28.29
N VAL A 808 -11.47 27.42 -27.90
CA VAL A 808 -11.14 28.52 -28.82
C VAL A 808 -9.92 28.15 -29.66
N GLY A 809 -9.95 28.42 -30.97
CA GLY A 809 -8.80 28.21 -31.85
C GLY A 809 -7.63 29.17 -31.53
N GLY A 810 -6.41 28.69 -31.68
CA GLY A 810 -5.18 29.44 -31.39
C GLY A 810 -4.94 30.59 -32.35
N ALA A 811 -4.36 31.68 -31.86
CA ALA A 811 -4.02 32.83 -32.71
C ALA A 811 -2.77 32.57 -33.57
N SER A 812 -2.62 33.27 -34.69
CA SER A 812 -1.38 33.34 -35.46
C SER A 812 -1.05 34.78 -35.84
N THR A 813 0.23 35.18 -35.80
CA THR A 813 0.61 36.56 -36.16
C THR A 813 0.68 36.76 -37.68
N ASN A 814 1.21 35.79 -38.42
CA ASN A 814 1.39 35.86 -39.87
C ASN A 814 0.74 34.70 -40.65
N GLY A 815 0.49 33.55 -40.03
CA GLY A 815 -0.24 32.40 -40.59
C GLY A 815 -1.76 32.52 -40.44
N THR A 816 -2.50 31.42 -40.61
CA THR A 816 -3.95 31.39 -40.33
C THR A 816 -4.23 31.09 -38.87
N GLY A 817 -5.29 31.68 -38.31
CA GLY A 817 -5.76 31.32 -36.97
C GLY A 817 -6.41 29.93 -36.97
N GLY A 818 -6.31 29.21 -35.85
CA GLY A 818 -6.90 27.88 -35.70
C GLY A 818 -8.43 27.89 -35.71
N ASN A 819 -9.04 26.75 -36.01
CA ASN A 819 -10.48 26.59 -35.93
C ASN A 819 -10.94 26.47 -34.48
N GLY A 820 -12.15 26.94 -34.20
CA GLY A 820 -12.80 26.65 -32.92
C GLY A 820 -13.29 25.20 -32.87
N GLY A 821 -13.16 24.57 -31.71
CA GLY A 821 -13.64 23.20 -31.49
C GLY A 821 -15.16 23.09 -31.55
N ALA A 822 -15.68 21.92 -31.91
CA ALA A 822 -17.12 21.65 -31.87
C ALA A 822 -17.63 21.65 -30.42
N GLY A 823 -18.85 22.15 -30.21
CA GLY A 823 -19.57 21.94 -28.95
C GLY A 823 -19.94 20.46 -28.78
N GLY A 824 -19.89 19.97 -27.55
CA GLY A 824 -20.32 18.62 -27.21
C GLY A 824 -21.84 18.48 -27.25
N ALA A 825 -22.35 17.30 -27.57
CA ALA A 825 -23.79 17.04 -27.55
C ALA A 825 -24.37 17.09 -26.13
N GLY A 826 -25.63 17.52 -26.01
CA GLY A 826 -26.38 17.42 -24.77
C GLY A 826 -26.72 15.97 -24.41
N GLY A 827 -26.78 15.66 -23.12
CA GLY A 827 -27.14 14.33 -22.63
C GLY A 827 -28.64 14.05 -22.75
N GLY A 828 -29.00 12.78 -22.94
CA GLY A 828 -30.40 12.36 -23.01
C GLY A 828 -31.13 12.51 -21.67
N GLY A 829 -32.39 12.96 -21.71
CA GLY A 829 -33.28 13.02 -20.56
C GLY A 829 -33.76 11.63 -20.11
N GLY A 830 -33.92 11.45 -18.80
CA GLY A 830 -34.36 10.20 -18.21
C GLY A 830 -35.84 9.93 -18.50
N ALA A 831 -36.20 8.66 -18.77
CA ALA A 831 -37.61 8.30 -18.97
C ALA A 831 -38.42 8.41 -17.66
N GLY A 832 -39.73 8.63 -17.78
CA GLY A 832 -40.64 8.67 -16.63
C GLY A 832 -40.81 7.30 -15.96
N GLY A 833 -41.02 7.31 -14.64
CA GLY A 833 -41.41 6.14 -13.87
C GLY A 833 -42.80 5.63 -14.30
N ASN A 834 -42.98 4.33 -14.40
CA ASN A 834 -44.28 3.73 -14.67
C ASN A 834 -45.18 3.85 -13.43
N GLY A 835 -46.48 4.02 -13.61
CA GLY A 835 -47.45 3.97 -12.53
C GLY A 835 -47.58 2.57 -11.93
N GLY A 836 -47.75 2.49 -10.61
CA GLY A 836 -47.94 1.23 -9.90
C GLY A 836 -49.33 0.62 -10.19
N PRO A 837 -49.46 -0.72 -10.25
CA PRO A 837 -50.76 -1.34 -10.46
C PRO A 837 -51.64 -1.25 -9.20
N GLY A 838 -52.94 -1.00 -9.40
CA GLY A 838 -53.95 -0.90 -8.35
C GLY A 838 -54.29 -2.26 -7.72
N GLY A 839 -54.48 -2.26 -6.41
CA GLY A 839 -54.90 -3.43 -5.64
C GLY A 839 -56.38 -3.78 -5.81
N THR A 840 -56.81 -4.83 -5.12
CA THR A 840 -58.24 -5.23 -5.05
C THR A 840 -58.70 -5.28 -3.61
N ASN A 841 -59.77 -4.55 -3.28
CA ASN A 841 -60.36 -4.58 -1.95
C ASN A 841 -60.93 -5.99 -1.64
N PRO A 842 -60.44 -6.70 -0.60
CA PRO A 842 -60.82 -8.09 -0.35
C PRO A 842 -62.24 -8.27 0.18
N ASP A 843 -62.82 -7.23 0.80
CA ASP A 843 -64.15 -7.27 1.41
C ASP A 843 -65.28 -6.96 0.42
N THR A 844 -65.00 -6.12 -0.57
CA THR A 844 -65.98 -5.63 -1.57
C THR A 844 -65.76 -6.18 -2.98
N GLY A 845 -64.56 -6.71 -3.27
CA GLY A 845 -64.14 -7.09 -4.62
C GLY A 845 -63.78 -5.92 -5.53
N ASN A 846 -63.98 -4.67 -5.10
CA ASN A 846 -63.70 -3.50 -5.92
C ASN A 846 -62.21 -3.36 -6.23
N GLY A 847 -61.90 -3.14 -7.50
CA GLY A 847 -60.58 -2.73 -7.93
C GLY A 847 -60.31 -1.29 -7.54
N TYR A 848 -59.10 -1.01 -7.06
CA TYR A 848 -58.58 0.35 -6.93
C TYR A 848 -57.91 0.80 -8.23
N ASP A 849 -57.79 2.10 -8.43
CA ASP A 849 -57.15 2.67 -9.60
C ASP A 849 -55.64 2.40 -9.61
N GLY A 850 -55.06 2.27 -10.80
CA GLY A 850 -53.60 2.29 -10.97
C GLY A 850 -53.07 3.72 -10.85
N GLY A 851 -51.81 3.87 -10.47
CA GLY A 851 -51.16 5.18 -10.41
C GLY A 851 -50.84 5.71 -11.80
N ASP A 852 -50.73 7.03 -11.95
CA ASP A 852 -50.30 7.66 -13.20
C ASP A 852 -48.79 7.41 -13.45
N GLY A 853 -48.40 7.39 -14.72
CA GLY A 853 -47.00 7.41 -15.13
C GLY A 853 -46.39 8.81 -14.97
N GLY A 854 -45.10 8.86 -14.63
CA GLY A 854 -44.33 10.09 -14.56
C GLY A 854 -43.98 10.63 -15.94
N ASN A 855 -43.73 11.93 -16.03
CA ASN A 855 -43.24 12.55 -17.26
C ASN A 855 -41.79 12.13 -17.56
N GLY A 856 -41.41 12.08 -18.83
CA GLY A 856 -39.99 12.05 -19.21
C GLY A 856 -39.31 13.37 -18.84
N GLY A 857 -38.02 13.29 -18.50
CA GLY A 857 -37.16 14.45 -18.26
C GLY A 857 -36.65 15.05 -19.57
N ASP A 858 -36.32 16.34 -19.54
CA ASP A 858 -35.84 17.06 -20.73
C ASP A 858 -34.41 16.65 -21.11
N GLY A 859 -34.10 16.73 -22.40
CA GLY A 859 -32.73 16.57 -22.88
C GLY A 859 -31.85 17.76 -22.46
N GLY A 860 -30.57 17.49 -22.20
CA GLY A 860 -29.59 18.52 -21.90
C GLY A 860 -29.32 19.41 -23.12
N THR A 861 -28.95 20.67 -22.90
CA THR A 861 -28.58 21.57 -23.99
C THR A 861 -27.24 21.17 -24.60
N GLY A 862 -27.12 21.27 -25.92
CA GLY A 862 -25.84 21.16 -26.61
C GLY A 862 -24.87 22.27 -26.21
N GLY A 863 -23.58 21.96 -26.23
CA GLY A 863 -22.52 22.92 -25.94
C GLY A 863 -22.31 23.90 -27.09
N ASN A 864 -21.80 25.09 -26.79
CA ASN A 864 -21.48 26.07 -27.82
C ASN A 864 -20.21 25.67 -28.57
N GLY A 865 -20.16 25.94 -29.87
CA GLY A 865 -18.92 25.84 -30.64
C GLY A 865 -17.92 26.91 -30.19
N GLY A 866 -16.63 26.56 -30.23
CA GLY A 866 -15.55 27.47 -29.88
C GLY A 866 -15.37 28.60 -30.91
N ALA A 867 -14.92 29.77 -30.47
CA ALA A 867 -14.52 30.83 -31.41
C ALA A 867 -13.26 30.41 -32.20
N HIS A 868 -13.07 30.95 -33.40
CA HIS A 868 -11.82 30.78 -34.14
C HIS A 868 -10.67 31.55 -33.47
N GLY A 869 -9.45 31.18 -33.84
CA GLY A 869 -8.27 32.02 -33.66
C GLY A 869 -8.17 33.12 -34.71
N THR A 870 -7.57 34.25 -34.36
CA THR A 870 -7.24 35.33 -35.31
C THR A 870 -5.93 35.03 -36.02
N GLY A 871 -5.83 35.27 -37.34
CA GLY A 871 -4.61 35.02 -38.11
C GLY A 871 -4.24 36.13 -39.08
N GLY A 872 -2.95 36.45 -39.21
CA GLY A 872 -2.44 37.45 -40.15
C GLY A 872 -2.70 37.12 -41.63
N ALA A 873 -2.71 35.84 -41.99
CA ALA A 873 -3.10 35.37 -43.33
C ALA A 873 -4.62 35.08 -43.45
N GLY A 874 -5.36 35.12 -42.34
CA GLY A 874 -6.80 34.84 -42.28
C GLY A 874 -7.22 34.24 -40.93
N ASN A 875 -8.44 34.54 -40.50
CA ASN A 875 -9.06 33.91 -39.33
C ASN A 875 -9.39 32.44 -39.61
N GLY A 876 -9.40 31.61 -38.57
CA GLY A 876 -9.93 30.24 -38.65
C GLY A 876 -11.47 30.22 -38.75
N THR A 877 -12.05 29.02 -38.78
CA THR A 877 -13.51 28.86 -38.74
C THR A 877 -14.04 28.70 -37.31
N GLY A 878 -15.24 29.22 -37.03
CA GLY A 878 -15.90 29.00 -35.73
C GLY A 878 -16.43 27.56 -35.65
N GLY A 879 -16.35 26.95 -34.46
CA GLY A 879 -16.74 25.56 -34.25
C GLY A 879 -18.24 25.32 -34.44
N ALA A 880 -18.61 24.10 -34.81
CA ALA A 880 -20.00 23.68 -34.86
C ALA A 880 -20.66 23.75 -33.46
N ALA A 881 -21.96 24.04 -33.42
CA ALA A 881 -22.75 23.82 -32.22
C ALA A 881 -22.79 22.32 -31.89
N GLY A 882 -22.89 21.97 -30.61
CA GLY A 882 -23.33 20.64 -30.20
C GLY A 882 -24.84 20.52 -30.33
N ASP A 883 -25.31 19.35 -30.74
CA ASP A 883 -26.73 19.03 -30.82
C ASP A 883 -27.37 18.96 -29.42
N GLY A 884 -28.64 19.33 -29.30
CA GLY A 884 -29.42 19.11 -28.08
C GLY A 884 -29.65 17.61 -27.81
N GLY A 885 -29.71 17.23 -26.53
CA GLY A 885 -29.99 15.86 -26.13
C GLY A 885 -31.46 15.47 -26.36
N ASP A 886 -31.72 14.17 -26.58
CA ASP A 886 -33.08 13.65 -26.70
C ASP A 886 -33.88 13.78 -25.39
N GLY A 887 -35.17 14.07 -25.48
CA GLY A 887 -36.09 14.06 -24.34
C GLY A 887 -36.47 12.63 -23.92
N GLY A 888 -36.64 12.42 -22.62
CA GLY A 888 -36.99 11.12 -22.05
C GLY A 888 -38.40 10.66 -22.44
N ALA A 889 -38.58 9.34 -22.57
CA ALA A 889 -39.90 8.76 -22.82
C ALA A 889 -40.85 8.96 -21.62
N ALA A 890 -42.16 9.03 -21.88
CA ALA A 890 -43.18 8.99 -20.82
C ALA A 890 -43.16 7.66 -20.06
N GLY A 891 -43.43 7.69 -18.76
CA GLY A 891 -43.80 6.49 -18.00
C GLY A 891 -45.23 6.04 -18.32
N SER A 892 -45.47 4.73 -18.39
CA SER A 892 -46.81 4.20 -18.65
C SER A 892 -47.69 4.22 -17.40
N GLY A 893 -48.99 4.50 -17.54
CA GLY A 893 -49.96 4.39 -16.46
C GLY A 893 -50.08 2.96 -15.90
N GLY A 894 -50.26 2.84 -14.59
CA GLY A 894 -50.44 1.57 -13.90
C GLY A 894 -51.79 0.93 -14.20
N ALA A 895 -51.86 -0.40 -14.27
CA ALA A 895 -53.13 -1.11 -14.48
C ALA A 895 -54.05 -1.03 -13.24
N GLY A 896 -55.36 -0.86 -13.45
CA GLY A 896 -56.36 -0.90 -12.36
C GLY A 896 -56.65 -2.31 -11.82
N GLY A 897 -57.21 -2.37 -10.60
CA GLY A 897 -57.51 -3.62 -9.89
C GLY A 897 -58.61 -4.48 -10.52
N ALA A 898 -58.40 -5.80 -10.56
CA ALA A 898 -59.12 -6.67 -11.51
C ALA A 898 -60.47 -7.27 -11.06
N ALA A 899 -60.76 -7.44 -9.77
CA ALA A 899 -61.79 -8.43 -9.37
C ALA A 899 -63.27 -8.05 -9.63
N THR A 900 -63.58 -6.78 -9.90
CA THR A 900 -64.89 -6.34 -10.43
C THR A 900 -64.80 -5.39 -11.63
N GLY A 901 -63.58 -5.00 -12.04
CA GLY A 901 -63.36 -4.05 -13.13
C GLY A 901 -63.70 -2.58 -12.82
N THR A 902 -63.83 -2.19 -11.54
CA THR A 902 -64.14 -0.81 -11.13
C THR A 902 -62.93 0.12 -11.11
N GLY A 903 -61.71 -0.41 -10.95
CA GLY A 903 -60.49 0.40 -10.91
C GLY A 903 -60.02 0.76 -12.31
N THR A 904 -59.80 2.03 -12.58
CA THR A 904 -59.27 2.50 -13.87
C THR A 904 -57.74 2.38 -13.92
N PRO A 905 -57.14 2.12 -15.10
CA PRO A 905 -55.72 2.38 -15.29
C PRO A 905 -55.40 3.85 -15.03
N GLY A 906 -54.20 4.12 -14.52
CA GLY A 906 -53.66 5.49 -14.47
C GLY A 906 -53.36 6.02 -15.87
N GLN A 907 -53.12 7.32 -15.98
CA GLN A 907 -52.74 7.96 -17.24
C GLN A 907 -51.25 7.75 -17.53
N ASP A 908 -50.89 7.68 -18.81
CA ASP A 908 -49.48 7.78 -19.23
C ASP A 908 -48.97 9.22 -18.96
N GLY A 909 -47.68 9.34 -18.65
CA GLY A 909 -47.02 10.64 -18.53
C GLY A 909 -46.87 11.35 -19.88
N SER A 910 -46.33 12.57 -19.85
CA SER A 910 -45.87 13.27 -21.05
C SER A 910 -44.40 12.94 -21.35
N PRO A 911 -43.98 12.77 -22.62
CA PRO A 911 -42.57 12.74 -22.98
C PRO A 911 -41.87 14.05 -22.60
N GLY A 912 -40.58 13.98 -22.29
CA GLY A 912 -39.73 15.14 -22.09
C GLY A 912 -39.45 15.86 -23.41
N THR A 913 -39.03 17.12 -23.34
CA THR A 913 -38.62 17.90 -24.51
C THR A 913 -37.16 17.60 -24.88
N ALA A 914 -36.82 17.70 -26.17
CA ALA A 914 -35.42 17.68 -26.58
C ALA A 914 -34.73 18.97 -26.10
N GLY A 915 -33.45 18.86 -25.76
CA GLY A 915 -32.62 20.01 -25.44
C GLY A 915 -32.46 20.95 -26.64
N ASN A 916 -32.12 22.21 -26.37
CA ASN A 916 -31.73 23.12 -27.44
C ASN A 916 -30.31 22.80 -27.92
N ASP A 917 -30.06 22.91 -29.22
CA ASP A 917 -28.72 22.97 -29.78
C ASP A 917 -27.94 24.17 -29.19
N GLY A 918 -26.62 24.04 -29.12
CA GLY A 918 -25.75 25.15 -28.75
C GLY A 918 -25.71 26.25 -29.82
N THR A 919 -25.02 27.35 -29.55
CA THR A 919 -24.67 28.32 -30.59
C THR A 919 -23.40 27.89 -31.32
N SER A 920 -23.37 28.00 -32.64
CA SER A 920 -22.12 27.90 -33.40
C SER A 920 -21.12 28.94 -32.91
N GLY A 921 -19.84 28.58 -32.85
CA GLY A 921 -18.77 29.52 -32.53
C GLY A 921 -18.77 30.70 -33.50
N THR A 922 -18.50 31.90 -32.98
CA THR A 922 -18.49 33.13 -33.79
C THR A 922 -17.53 32.97 -34.96
N PRO A 923 -17.98 33.03 -36.24
CA PRO A 923 -17.09 33.02 -37.39
C PRO A 923 -16.44 34.39 -37.58
N GLY A 924 -15.18 34.42 -38.00
CA GLY A 924 -14.38 35.63 -38.05
C GLY A 924 -14.69 36.51 -39.25
N THR A 925 -14.95 37.79 -38.99
CA THR A 925 -14.96 38.88 -39.99
C THR A 925 -13.55 39.32 -40.33
#